data_AF-A0A371DNP2-F1
#
_entry.id   AF-A0A371DNP2-F1
#
_cell.length_a   1.000
_cell.length_b   1.000
_cell.length_c   1.000
_cell.angle_alpha   90.00
_cell.angle_beta   90.00
_cell.angle_gamma   90.00
#
_symmetry.space_group_name_H-M   'P 1'
#
loop_
_entity.id
_entity.type
_entity.pdbx_description
1 polymer ?
#
loop_
_entity_poly.entity_id
_entity_poly.type
_entity_poly.pdbx_seq_one_letter_code
_entity_poly.pdbx_strand_id
1 'polypeptide(L)'
;MAFSLFRLARFIRSIFVPTASIVAFSCLLTFIFVLYQPTPGPGSIQKLGWQSWDVVSEGSSLASGGYAESVEAGSTGSESGSVPEGVDWWNVTATETVDTASLPLDVWDPLMQHDTGLSEIHITDCMVDPWFVPSVAADFCFPSSTKEDDATKGKWVRVERNLKEQLSLKSLNVYYRRTRRHDIPLITELRVLPDKETPSPFSHAWKRVAYPVSPRGDKRYLWYKAEKTWREMTEAERKNSLVTEIDVLFGSDQPWYGFEKVDQAVYDGMRNIEPVWLTYRKGIKPPPRAPPLHFSRDGRFKVMQVADLHYSVSVGSCRDTVISPCTASDNLTNTLLGHVLDIEKPDMVVFTGDQLNGQGYTWDGRSVLAKFAKAVTERGIPWAAIFGNHDDEDGMTREAQIKYMQGLPYSLVEEGPKDVHGVGNYVLKVKSADPSKTHLLTLYFLDSGSYYTGVWDWWGIFHPTEYDYLRQNQIDWFLQESSSIDAIERPFIPDGAKDLGGIWARQNGQVVPGERRLAKPNALMFFHIPMQESYSAADVNPATGLPLDVGQHDLEESGAAKKQDGFFHKGLLQALESDHRAGGRATEVKVVANGHCHVTENCRRVKGVWLCFGGGGSYSGYGKIGFDRRFRIYDISDYGETIRTYKRTEHDDIVDDMILAGRAAPPPYEGTA
;
A
#
# COMPACT_ATOMS: atom_id res chain seq x y z
N MET A 1 -8.73 -62.37 -30.78
CA MET A 1 -7.73 -61.56 -31.50
C MET A 1 -6.79 -60.96 -30.47
N ALA A 2 -5.53 -61.40 -30.43
CA ALA A 2 -4.54 -60.88 -29.49
C ALA A 2 -4.04 -59.51 -29.97
N PHE A 3 -4.43 -58.43 -29.29
CA PHE A 3 -3.86 -57.11 -29.50
C PHE A 3 -2.42 -57.11 -29.01
N SER A 4 -1.47 -57.23 -29.93
CA SER A 4 -0.05 -57.21 -29.64
C SER A 4 0.36 -55.80 -29.19
N LEU A 5 0.75 -55.66 -27.91
CA LEU A 5 1.40 -54.48 -27.31
C LEU A 5 2.53 -53.90 -28.19
N PHE A 6 3.15 -54.74 -29.02
CA PHE A 6 4.19 -54.37 -29.96
C PHE A 6 3.70 -53.43 -31.08
N ARG A 7 2.42 -53.54 -31.51
CA ARG A 7 1.83 -52.64 -32.52
C ARG A 7 1.50 -51.27 -31.93
N LEU A 8 1.02 -51.23 -30.68
CA LEU A 8 0.75 -49.98 -29.97
C LEU A 8 2.05 -49.20 -29.70
N ALA A 9 3.11 -49.88 -29.24
CA ALA A 9 4.41 -49.24 -29.02
C ALA A 9 5.03 -48.69 -30.31
N ARG A 10 4.86 -49.39 -31.44
CA ARG A 10 5.34 -48.92 -32.75
C ARG A 10 4.54 -47.72 -33.27
N PHE A 11 3.23 -47.71 -33.03
CA PHE A 11 2.35 -46.59 -33.37
C PHE A 11 2.69 -45.34 -32.53
N ILE A 12 2.83 -45.49 -31.21
CA ILE A 12 3.23 -44.38 -30.32
C ILE A 12 4.60 -43.83 -30.73
N ARG A 13 5.58 -44.71 -31.01
CA ARG A 13 6.91 -44.26 -31.47
C ARG A 13 6.88 -43.56 -32.84
N SER A 14 5.97 -43.96 -33.74
CA SER A 14 5.81 -43.33 -35.06
C SER A 14 5.18 -41.93 -35.00
N ILE A 15 4.44 -41.62 -33.94
CA ILE A 15 3.85 -40.29 -33.71
C ILE A 15 4.80 -39.42 -32.88
N PHE A 16 5.39 -39.99 -31.84
CA PHE A 16 6.16 -39.22 -30.87
C PHE A 16 7.40 -38.56 -31.49
N VAL A 17 8.10 -39.25 -32.40
CA VAL A 17 9.29 -38.71 -33.06
C VAL A 17 8.96 -37.48 -33.93
N PRO A 18 8.04 -37.55 -34.91
CA PRO A 18 7.72 -36.37 -35.71
C PRO A 18 7.07 -35.26 -34.89
N THR A 19 6.24 -35.57 -33.88
CA THR A 19 5.66 -34.54 -33.00
C THR A 19 6.73 -33.85 -32.17
N ALA A 20 7.66 -34.58 -31.56
CA ALA A 20 8.76 -34.00 -30.80
C ALA A 20 9.70 -33.18 -31.69
N SER A 21 9.96 -33.62 -32.93
CA SER A 21 10.74 -32.85 -33.90
C SER A 21 10.07 -31.55 -34.31
N ILE A 22 8.75 -31.54 -34.52
CA ILE A 22 7.99 -30.33 -34.84
C ILE A 22 8.00 -29.35 -33.66
N VAL A 23 7.79 -29.83 -32.44
CA VAL A 23 7.83 -29.00 -31.23
C VAL A 23 9.23 -28.43 -31.01
N ALA A 24 10.29 -29.24 -31.12
CA ALA A 24 11.66 -28.77 -30.97
C ALA A 24 12.05 -27.75 -32.05
N PHE A 25 11.64 -27.98 -33.31
CA PHE A 25 11.89 -27.04 -34.40
C PHE A 25 11.10 -25.72 -34.22
N SER A 26 9.88 -25.80 -33.71
CA SER A 26 9.07 -24.62 -33.37
C SER A 26 9.70 -23.82 -32.23
N CYS A 27 10.15 -24.46 -31.16
CA CYS A 27 10.87 -23.81 -30.07
C CYS A 27 12.19 -23.17 -30.54
N LEU A 28 12.94 -23.85 -31.42
CA LEU A 28 14.16 -23.32 -32.02
C LEU A 28 13.86 -22.07 -32.87
N LEU A 29 12.82 -22.12 -33.70
CA LEU A 29 12.38 -20.96 -34.48
C LEU A 29 11.96 -19.80 -33.58
N THR A 30 11.20 -20.05 -32.52
CA THR A 30 10.82 -19.01 -31.55
C THR A 30 12.06 -18.44 -30.85
N PHE A 31 13.01 -19.28 -30.44
CA PHE A 31 14.26 -18.83 -29.84
C PHE A 31 15.08 -17.95 -30.80
N ILE A 32 15.16 -18.32 -32.08
CA ILE A 32 15.85 -17.55 -33.12
C ILE A 32 15.10 -16.24 -33.41
N PHE A 33 13.78 -16.25 -33.56
CA PHE A 33 13.00 -15.05 -33.90
C PHE A 33 12.81 -14.07 -32.73
N VAL A 34 12.84 -14.55 -31.49
CA VAL A 34 12.75 -13.69 -30.29
C VAL A 34 14.11 -13.07 -29.96
N LEU A 35 15.23 -13.79 -30.12
CA LEU A 35 16.57 -13.26 -29.83
C LEU A 35 17.21 -12.51 -31.00
N TYR A 36 16.76 -12.73 -32.24
CA TYR A 36 17.24 -12.01 -33.43
C TYR A 36 16.36 -10.82 -33.82
N GLN A 37 15.60 -10.27 -32.89
CA GLN A 37 15.11 -8.91 -33.07
C GLN A 37 16.28 -7.95 -32.88
N PRO A 38 16.62 -7.09 -33.86
CA PRO A 38 17.59 -6.02 -33.63
C PRO A 38 17.05 -5.16 -32.49
N THR A 39 17.71 -5.23 -31.33
CA THR A 39 17.47 -4.31 -30.24
C THR A 39 17.73 -2.89 -30.76
N PRO A 40 16.75 -1.97 -30.73
CA PRO A 40 17.08 -0.56 -30.82
C PRO A 40 17.99 -0.27 -29.63
N GLY A 41 19.23 0.13 -29.88
CA GLY A 41 20.13 0.58 -28.83
C GLY A 41 19.52 1.75 -28.03
N PRO A 42 20.11 2.11 -26.86
CA PRO A 42 19.60 3.17 -26.00
C PRO A 42 19.90 4.53 -26.63
N GLY A 43 19.12 4.89 -27.65
CA GLY A 43 18.94 6.25 -28.12
C GLY A 43 17.64 6.76 -27.53
N SER A 44 17.70 7.85 -26.78
CA SER A 44 16.56 8.59 -26.24
C SER A 44 15.63 9.06 -27.37
N ILE A 45 14.65 8.24 -27.72
CA ILE A 45 13.55 8.64 -28.60
C ILE A 45 12.42 9.15 -27.71
N GLN A 46 12.36 10.47 -27.52
CA GLN A 46 11.21 11.12 -26.90
C GLN A 46 10.14 11.33 -28.00
N LYS A 47 9.07 10.53 -27.95
CA LYS A 47 7.95 10.65 -28.88
C LYS A 47 7.04 11.78 -28.40
N LEU A 48 7.20 12.97 -28.96
CA LEU A 48 6.28 14.11 -28.76
C LEU A 48 4.96 13.88 -29.50
N GLY A 49 4.14 12.95 -29.00
CA GLY A 49 2.73 12.80 -29.37
C GLY A 49 2.42 12.43 -30.84
N TRP A 50 1.19 12.00 -31.08
CA TRP A 50 0.65 11.68 -32.42
C TRP A 50 -0.38 12.72 -32.91
N GLN A 51 -0.63 13.79 -32.15
CA GLN A 51 -1.60 14.85 -32.48
C GLN A 51 -0.97 16.11 -33.11
N SER A 52 0.17 15.95 -33.81
CA SER A 52 0.90 16.96 -34.60
C SER A 52 1.68 18.05 -33.84
N TRP A 53 2.79 18.46 -34.46
CA TRP A 53 3.77 19.44 -34.01
C TRP A 53 3.17 20.85 -33.96
N ASP A 54 3.34 21.59 -32.85
CA ASP A 54 3.80 22.99 -32.89
C ASP A 54 4.05 23.64 -31.51
N VAL A 55 4.97 24.62 -31.60
CA VAL A 55 5.59 25.60 -30.69
C VAL A 55 5.08 25.74 -29.24
N VAL A 56 5.96 25.40 -28.31
CA VAL A 56 5.98 25.93 -26.93
C VAL A 56 6.41 27.40 -26.99
N SER A 57 5.63 28.32 -26.43
CA SER A 57 6.16 29.61 -26.01
C SER A 57 5.59 30.09 -24.67
N GLU A 58 6.55 30.65 -23.94
CA GLU A 58 6.75 31.00 -22.53
C GLU A 58 5.70 31.84 -21.78
N GLY A 59 5.61 31.51 -20.48
CA GLY A 59 5.63 32.43 -19.34
C GLY A 59 5.75 31.57 -18.07
N SER A 60 6.81 31.59 -17.25
CA SER A 60 7.63 32.71 -16.82
C SER A 60 9.01 32.24 -16.30
N SER A 61 10.01 33.09 -16.56
CA SER A 61 11.34 33.26 -15.94
C SER A 61 12.32 32.08 -15.89
N LEU A 62 13.38 32.24 -16.69
CA LEU A 62 14.70 31.65 -16.51
C LEU A 62 15.18 31.73 -15.04
N ALA A 63 15.65 30.60 -14.52
CA ALA A 63 16.84 30.56 -13.68
C ALA A 63 17.75 29.44 -14.20
N SER A 64 19.01 29.80 -14.34
CA SER A 64 20.09 29.13 -15.08
C SER A 64 20.61 27.84 -14.44
N GLY A 65 20.98 26.88 -15.30
CA GLY A 65 22.28 26.20 -15.22
C GLY A 65 22.29 24.71 -14.91
N GLY A 66 23.17 23.98 -15.63
CA GLY A 66 23.80 22.76 -15.14
C GLY A 66 23.38 21.47 -15.86
N TYR A 67 24.35 20.85 -16.53
CA TYR A 67 24.26 19.52 -17.14
C TYR A 67 23.81 18.44 -16.13
N ALA A 68 22.88 17.58 -16.55
CA ALA A 68 22.48 16.40 -15.80
C ALA A 68 23.45 15.24 -16.05
N GLU A 69 24.26 14.92 -15.04
CA GLU A 69 24.85 13.60 -14.85
C GLU A 69 23.90 12.73 -14.02
N SER A 70 23.98 11.42 -14.25
CA SER A 70 23.19 10.32 -13.69
C SER A 70 23.01 10.35 -12.17
N VAL A 71 21.76 10.25 -11.72
CA VAL A 71 21.40 10.09 -10.30
C VAL A 71 21.33 8.60 -9.95
N GLU A 72 22.33 8.14 -9.20
CA GLU A 72 22.27 6.94 -8.37
C GLU A 72 21.37 7.20 -7.14
N ALA A 73 20.67 6.15 -6.72
CA ALA A 73 19.86 6.11 -5.52
C ALA A 73 20.72 6.28 -4.26
N GLY A 74 20.40 7.29 -3.45
CA GLY A 74 21.05 7.57 -2.18
C GLY A 74 20.64 8.94 -1.64
N SER A 75 19.45 9.06 -1.07
CA SER A 75 18.97 10.33 -0.51
C SER A 75 19.51 10.55 0.91
N THR A 76 20.73 11.09 0.99
CA THR A 76 21.17 11.94 2.10
C THR A 76 21.28 13.37 1.59
N GLY A 77 20.12 14.03 1.44
CA GLY A 77 20.02 15.42 1.00
C GLY A 77 19.45 16.31 2.09
N SER A 78 20.33 17.08 2.74
CA SER A 78 19.97 18.21 3.59
C SER A 78 19.43 19.34 2.70
N GLU A 79 18.11 19.45 2.55
CA GLU A 79 17.49 20.67 2.03
C GLU A 79 17.47 21.73 3.14
N SER A 80 18.51 22.57 3.12
CA SER A 80 18.63 23.78 3.95
C SER A 80 17.80 24.95 3.37
N GLY A 81 16.52 24.71 3.11
CA GLY A 81 15.56 25.81 2.97
C GLY A 81 15.37 26.47 4.33
N SER A 82 15.71 27.76 4.47
CA SER A 82 15.46 28.52 5.70
C SER A 82 13.95 28.55 5.97
N VAL A 83 13.49 27.82 6.98
CA VAL A 83 12.09 27.84 7.42
C VAL A 83 11.76 29.26 7.91
N PRO A 84 10.68 29.91 7.42
CA PRO A 84 10.29 31.23 7.90
C PRO A 84 10.12 31.27 9.42
N GLU A 85 10.56 32.35 10.05
CA GLU A 85 10.50 32.51 11.50
C GLU A 85 9.05 32.36 12.01
N GLY A 86 8.85 31.47 13.00
CA GLY A 86 7.53 31.17 13.56
C GLY A 86 6.73 30.08 12.84
N VAL A 87 7.24 29.49 11.75
CA VAL A 87 6.64 28.33 11.08
C VAL A 87 7.37 27.06 11.50
N ASP A 88 6.63 26.05 11.94
CA ASP A 88 7.22 24.75 12.22
C ASP A 88 7.73 24.09 10.92
N TRP A 89 8.88 23.41 10.99
CA TRP A 89 9.56 22.90 9.80
C TRP A 89 8.77 21.82 9.04
N TRP A 90 7.80 21.16 9.68
CA TRP A 90 6.89 20.19 9.07
C TRP A 90 5.68 20.83 8.37
N ASN A 91 5.44 22.13 8.55
CA ASN A 91 4.35 22.87 7.92
C ASN A 91 4.74 23.54 6.59
N VAL A 92 5.98 23.35 6.13
CA VAL A 92 6.44 23.92 4.84
C VAL A 92 5.91 23.03 3.71
N THR A 93 4.78 23.41 3.13
CA THR A 93 4.16 22.66 2.03
C THR A 93 5.00 22.86 0.75
N ALA A 94 5.79 21.86 0.36
CA ALA A 94 6.34 21.82 -0.98
C ALA A 94 5.19 21.58 -1.97
N THR A 95 4.91 22.56 -2.82
CA THR A 95 3.89 22.40 -3.88
C THR A 95 4.57 21.69 -5.06
N GLU A 96 4.48 20.37 -5.12
CA GLU A 96 4.93 19.65 -6.32
C GLU A 96 3.94 19.96 -7.46
N THR A 97 4.43 20.60 -8.51
CA THR A 97 3.69 20.77 -9.75
C THR A 97 3.78 19.47 -10.55
N VAL A 98 2.65 18.79 -10.74
CA VAL A 98 2.58 17.62 -11.63
C VAL A 98 2.69 18.10 -13.08
N ASP A 99 3.71 17.64 -13.81
CA ASP A 99 3.82 17.86 -15.25
C ASP A 99 2.81 16.98 -16.00
N THR A 100 1.60 17.50 -16.18
CA THR A 100 0.51 16.82 -16.89
C THR A 100 0.73 16.73 -18.41
N ALA A 101 1.61 17.57 -18.96
CA ALA A 101 1.85 17.65 -20.39
C ALA A 101 2.66 16.46 -20.92
N SER A 102 3.52 15.87 -20.09
CA SER A 102 4.29 14.67 -20.43
C SER A 102 3.54 13.36 -20.26
N LEU A 103 2.37 13.36 -19.59
CA LEU A 103 1.60 12.14 -19.37
C LEU A 103 1.07 11.54 -20.69
N PRO A 104 1.11 10.20 -20.86
CA PRO A 104 0.61 9.53 -22.05
C PRO A 104 -0.92 9.63 -22.15
N LEU A 105 -1.45 9.88 -23.35
CA LEU A 105 -2.90 10.00 -23.57
C LEU A 105 -3.57 8.66 -23.90
N ASP A 106 -2.78 7.64 -24.25
CA ASP A 106 -3.23 6.33 -24.73
C ASP A 106 -2.95 5.19 -23.74
N VAL A 107 -2.73 5.52 -22.46
CA VAL A 107 -2.54 4.56 -21.36
C VAL A 107 -3.62 4.79 -20.31
N TRP A 108 -4.20 3.69 -19.84
CA TRP A 108 -5.08 3.71 -18.68
C TRP A 108 -4.25 3.52 -17.42
N ASP A 109 -4.25 4.53 -16.55
CA ASP A 109 -3.68 4.44 -15.21
C ASP A 109 -4.49 5.36 -14.29
N PRO A 110 -5.30 4.81 -13.36
CA PRO A 110 -6.13 5.62 -12.48
C PRO A 110 -5.31 6.46 -11.49
N LEU A 111 -4.02 6.20 -11.30
CA LEU A 111 -3.13 7.00 -10.46
C LEU A 111 -2.58 8.25 -11.18
N MET A 112 -2.55 8.25 -12.52
CA MET A 112 -2.10 9.40 -13.31
C MET A 112 -3.10 10.56 -13.26
N GLN A 113 -2.64 11.73 -12.80
CA GLN A 113 -3.47 12.92 -12.63
C GLN A 113 -3.52 13.75 -13.93
N HIS A 114 -4.35 13.34 -14.89
CA HIS A 114 -4.56 14.10 -16.12
C HIS A 114 -5.38 15.38 -15.90
N ASP A 115 -4.99 16.48 -16.54
CA ASP A 115 -5.81 17.68 -16.76
C ASP A 115 -6.63 17.63 -18.06
N THR A 116 -6.37 16.61 -18.89
CA THR A 116 -6.93 16.48 -20.22
C THR A 116 -8.27 15.72 -20.15
N GLY A 117 -9.33 16.32 -20.69
CA GLY A 117 -10.67 15.73 -20.67
C GLY A 117 -10.88 14.57 -21.65
N LEU A 118 -11.91 13.78 -21.37
CA LEU A 118 -12.35 12.71 -22.27
C LEU A 118 -13.25 13.27 -23.39
N SER A 119 -13.21 12.68 -24.58
CA SER A 119 -13.97 13.15 -25.76
C SER A 119 -15.09 12.19 -26.17
N GLU A 120 -14.89 10.89 -25.98
CA GLU A 120 -15.82 9.85 -26.40
C GLU A 120 -15.71 8.63 -25.48
N ILE A 121 -16.82 7.92 -25.27
CA ILE A 121 -16.90 6.66 -24.51
C ILE A 121 -17.59 5.60 -25.35
N HIS A 122 -17.07 4.38 -25.29
CA HIS A 122 -17.62 3.21 -25.96
C HIS A 122 -17.67 2.02 -24.99
N ILE A 123 -18.70 1.18 -25.15
CA ILE A 123 -18.90 -0.04 -24.37
C ILE A 123 -19.08 -1.18 -25.37
N THR A 124 -18.40 -2.30 -25.16
CA THR A 124 -18.53 -3.47 -26.05
C THR A 124 -18.37 -4.78 -25.29
N ASP A 125 -19.16 -5.76 -25.68
CA ASP A 125 -19.08 -7.14 -25.19
C ASP A 125 -18.09 -7.93 -26.04
N CYS A 126 -17.20 -8.67 -25.40
CA CYS A 126 -16.11 -9.38 -26.07
C CYS A 126 -16.07 -10.84 -25.61
N MET A 127 -15.95 -11.76 -26.56
CA MET A 127 -16.01 -13.21 -26.32
C MET A 127 -14.75 -13.78 -25.65
N VAL A 128 -13.61 -13.11 -25.77
CA VAL A 128 -12.31 -13.52 -25.25
C VAL A 128 -11.70 -12.32 -24.58
N ASP A 129 -11.40 -12.38 -23.27
CA ASP A 129 -10.77 -11.23 -22.64
C ASP A 129 -9.49 -10.84 -23.40
N PRO A 130 -9.35 -9.57 -23.84
CA PRO A 130 -8.17 -9.12 -24.57
C PRO A 130 -6.84 -9.36 -23.84
N TRP A 131 -6.88 -9.55 -22.52
CA TRP A 131 -5.74 -9.99 -21.72
C TRP A 131 -5.14 -11.32 -22.19
N PHE A 132 -5.98 -12.33 -22.50
CA PHE A 132 -5.49 -13.68 -22.85
C PHE A 132 -4.96 -13.80 -24.27
N VAL A 133 -5.42 -12.95 -25.19
CA VAL A 133 -4.98 -12.99 -26.60
C VAL A 133 -4.84 -11.57 -27.18
N PRO A 134 -3.88 -10.75 -26.72
CA PRO A 134 -3.80 -9.33 -27.07
C PRO A 134 -3.73 -9.05 -28.57
N SER A 135 -3.04 -9.91 -29.33
CA SER A 135 -2.84 -9.77 -30.78
C SER A 135 -4.07 -10.15 -31.62
N VAL A 136 -4.97 -11.01 -31.11
CA VAL A 136 -6.20 -11.43 -31.83
C VAL A 136 -7.41 -10.65 -31.35
N ALA A 137 -7.47 -10.31 -30.05
CA ALA A 137 -8.55 -9.50 -29.49
C ALA A 137 -8.53 -8.04 -29.96
N ALA A 138 -7.36 -7.53 -30.39
CA ALA A 138 -7.21 -6.22 -31.01
C ALA A 138 -8.16 -6.00 -32.21
N ASP A 139 -8.38 -7.04 -33.03
CA ASP A 139 -9.20 -6.92 -34.25
C ASP A 139 -10.70 -7.15 -34.01
N PHE A 140 -11.10 -7.82 -32.92
CA PHE A 140 -12.50 -8.20 -32.67
C PHE A 140 -13.17 -7.45 -31.52
N CYS A 141 -12.39 -6.91 -30.58
CA CYS A 141 -12.93 -6.36 -29.34
C CYS A 141 -12.58 -4.89 -29.10
N PHE A 142 -11.71 -4.29 -29.90
CA PHE A 142 -11.50 -2.86 -29.88
C PHE A 142 -12.57 -2.15 -30.72
N PRO A 143 -13.05 -0.98 -30.29
CA PRO A 143 -13.97 -0.21 -31.11
C PRO A 143 -13.26 0.27 -32.38
N SER A 144 -13.98 0.32 -33.49
CA SER A 144 -13.44 0.82 -34.76
C SER A 144 -12.92 2.25 -34.62
N SER A 145 -11.82 2.57 -35.31
CA SER A 145 -11.27 3.91 -35.37
C SER A 145 -10.70 4.22 -36.76
N THR A 146 -10.78 5.48 -37.16
CA THR A 146 -10.06 6.04 -38.32
C THR A 146 -8.85 6.84 -37.85
N LYS A 147 -7.90 7.11 -38.76
CA LYS A 147 -6.75 7.97 -38.44
C LYS A 147 -7.20 9.38 -38.07
N GLU A 148 -8.26 9.85 -38.71
CA GLU A 148 -8.90 11.14 -38.45
C GLU A 148 -9.56 11.17 -37.07
N ASP A 149 -10.27 10.11 -36.68
CA ASP A 149 -10.83 9.98 -35.33
C ASP A 149 -9.71 9.98 -34.27
N ASP A 150 -8.66 9.18 -34.47
CA ASP A 150 -7.53 9.15 -33.56
C ASP A 150 -6.88 10.52 -33.45
N ALA A 151 -6.55 11.17 -34.57
CA ALA A 151 -5.93 12.50 -34.55
C ALA A 151 -6.80 13.55 -33.84
N THR A 152 -8.12 13.50 -34.00
CA THR A 152 -9.03 14.54 -33.48
C THR A 152 -9.49 14.27 -32.06
N LYS A 153 -9.99 13.07 -31.79
CA LYS A 153 -10.63 12.68 -30.51
C LYS A 153 -9.70 11.93 -29.58
N GLY A 154 -8.62 11.38 -30.11
CA GLY A 154 -7.66 10.57 -29.40
C GLY A 154 -7.83 9.08 -29.64
N LYS A 155 -6.82 8.27 -29.35
CA LYS A 155 -6.94 6.81 -29.46
C LYS A 155 -7.86 6.23 -28.38
N TRP A 156 -8.40 5.05 -28.65
CA TRP A 156 -9.12 4.28 -27.64
C TRP A 156 -8.19 3.81 -26.54
N VAL A 157 -8.59 4.08 -25.30
CA VAL A 157 -7.99 3.61 -24.06
C VAL A 157 -8.99 2.68 -23.40
N ARG A 158 -8.55 1.49 -22.99
CA ARG A 158 -9.38 0.48 -22.32
C ARG A 158 -9.20 0.61 -20.82
N VAL A 159 -10.31 0.69 -20.08
CA VAL A 159 -10.31 0.47 -18.63
C VAL A 159 -10.02 -1.00 -18.38
N GLU A 160 -8.96 -1.31 -17.63
CA GLU A 160 -8.48 -2.69 -17.44
C GLU A 160 -9.56 -3.60 -16.85
N ARG A 161 -10.25 -3.11 -15.82
CA ARG A 161 -11.34 -3.81 -15.13
C ARG A 161 -12.60 -3.80 -15.97
N ASN A 162 -13.13 -4.97 -16.30
CA ASN A 162 -14.35 -5.09 -17.11
C ASN A 162 -15.60 -5.27 -16.23
N LEU A 163 -16.77 -4.91 -16.75
CA LEU A 163 -18.01 -4.87 -15.96
C LEU A 163 -18.61 -6.27 -15.68
N LYS A 164 -18.05 -7.34 -16.24
CA LYS A 164 -18.55 -8.73 -16.15
C LYS A 164 -17.65 -9.65 -15.34
N GLU A 165 -16.65 -9.13 -14.63
CA GLU A 165 -15.60 -9.90 -13.95
C GLU A 165 -16.12 -11.13 -13.18
N GLN A 166 -17.11 -10.97 -12.29
CA GLN A 166 -17.71 -12.09 -11.53
C GLN A 166 -18.88 -12.80 -12.23
N LEU A 167 -19.29 -12.32 -13.40
CA LEU A 167 -20.58 -12.67 -14.03
C LEU A 167 -20.44 -13.54 -15.28
N SER A 168 -19.33 -13.43 -16.01
CA SER A 168 -19.16 -14.14 -17.28
C SER A 168 -17.70 -14.29 -17.65
N LEU A 169 -17.38 -15.35 -18.41
CA LEU A 169 -16.09 -15.46 -19.12
C LEU A 169 -15.96 -14.45 -20.28
N LYS A 170 -17.06 -13.81 -20.69
CA LYS A 170 -17.05 -12.69 -21.64
C LYS A 170 -16.80 -11.39 -20.90
N SER A 171 -15.94 -10.54 -21.44
CA SER A 171 -15.71 -9.22 -20.86
C SER A 171 -16.67 -8.18 -21.43
N LEU A 172 -17.18 -7.31 -20.57
CA LEU A 172 -17.90 -6.10 -20.97
C LEU A 172 -16.98 -4.90 -20.73
N ASN A 173 -16.29 -4.49 -21.78
CA ASN A 173 -15.18 -3.56 -21.70
C ASN A 173 -15.65 -2.11 -21.83
N VAL A 174 -15.00 -1.24 -21.08
CA VAL A 174 -15.17 0.22 -21.15
C VAL A 174 -13.98 0.82 -21.87
N TYR A 175 -14.26 1.61 -22.90
CA TYR A 175 -13.27 2.35 -23.65
C TYR A 175 -13.58 3.84 -23.61
N TYR A 176 -12.55 4.67 -23.56
CA TYR A 176 -12.69 6.11 -23.74
C TYR A 176 -11.60 6.66 -24.67
N ARG A 177 -11.80 7.87 -25.17
CA ARG A 177 -10.77 8.65 -25.86
C ARG A 177 -10.42 9.89 -25.07
N ARG A 178 -9.14 10.26 -25.08
CA ARG A 178 -8.59 11.47 -24.44
C ARG A 178 -7.90 12.33 -25.50
N THR A 179 -8.13 13.64 -25.48
CA THR A 179 -7.56 14.55 -26.50
C THR A 179 -7.13 15.88 -25.91
N ARG A 180 -5.99 16.40 -26.37
CA ARG A 180 -5.53 17.77 -26.07
C ARG A 180 -6.09 18.81 -27.03
N ARG A 181 -6.89 18.40 -28.02
CA ARG A 181 -7.48 19.34 -28.98
C ARG A 181 -8.46 20.28 -28.28
N HIS A 182 -8.27 21.57 -28.48
CA HIS A 182 -9.09 22.58 -27.80
C HIS A 182 -10.45 22.85 -28.45
N ASP A 183 -10.71 22.29 -29.63
CA ASP A 183 -11.90 22.49 -30.47
C ASP A 183 -12.81 21.25 -30.52
N ILE A 184 -12.57 20.26 -29.65
CA ILE A 184 -13.45 19.10 -29.46
C ILE A 184 -14.26 19.28 -28.17
N PRO A 185 -15.59 19.04 -28.20
CA PRO A 185 -16.39 19.01 -26.99
C PRO A 185 -15.93 17.92 -26.03
N LEU A 186 -15.72 18.28 -24.76
CA LEU A 186 -15.21 17.36 -23.74
C LEU A 186 -16.30 16.94 -22.76
N ILE A 187 -16.15 15.74 -22.22
CA ILE A 187 -17.11 15.11 -21.33
C ILE A 187 -17.04 15.76 -19.93
N THR A 188 -18.20 16.19 -19.42
CA THR A 188 -18.30 16.84 -18.10
C THR A 188 -19.21 16.10 -17.12
N GLU A 189 -20.09 15.23 -17.61
CA GLU A 189 -21.04 14.49 -16.78
C GLU A 189 -21.27 13.09 -17.33
N LEU A 190 -21.49 12.14 -16.42
CA LEU A 190 -21.86 10.75 -16.69
C LEU A 190 -23.11 10.40 -15.90
N ARG A 191 -24.04 9.65 -16.50
CA ARG A 191 -25.21 9.06 -15.84
C ARG A 191 -25.50 7.67 -16.35
N VAL A 192 -25.94 6.78 -15.47
CA VAL A 192 -26.43 5.45 -15.86
C VAL A 192 -27.93 5.44 -15.66
N LEU A 193 -28.66 5.16 -16.74
CA LEU A 193 -30.13 5.20 -16.74
C LEU A 193 -30.73 3.92 -17.33
N PRO A 194 -31.93 3.51 -16.89
CA PRO A 194 -32.69 2.44 -17.53
C PRO A 194 -32.97 2.73 -19.03
N ASP A 195 -33.19 1.68 -19.83
CA ASP A 195 -33.39 1.75 -21.29
C ASP A 195 -34.40 2.81 -21.76
N LYS A 196 -35.49 2.98 -21.00
CA LYS A 196 -36.60 3.89 -21.36
C LYS A 196 -36.46 5.31 -20.80
N GLU A 197 -35.40 5.57 -20.04
CA GLU A 197 -35.18 6.85 -19.40
C GLU A 197 -34.15 7.70 -20.15
N THR A 198 -34.24 9.02 -19.97
CA THR A 198 -33.32 9.99 -20.57
C THR A 198 -32.84 10.98 -19.51
N PRO A 199 -31.62 11.54 -19.67
CA PRO A 199 -31.10 12.49 -18.70
C PRO A 199 -32.02 13.71 -18.54
N SER A 200 -32.26 14.11 -17.29
CA SER A 200 -33.00 15.34 -16.97
C SER A 200 -32.11 16.34 -16.24
N PRO A 201 -32.02 17.61 -16.71
CA PRO A 201 -32.64 18.14 -17.93
C PRO A 201 -31.97 17.59 -19.20
N PHE A 202 -32.78 17.30 -20.22
CA PHE A 202 -32.29 16.81 -21.51
C PHE A 202 -31.75 17.95 -22.38
N SER A 203 -30.70 17.66 -23.15
CA SER A 203 -30.12 18.56 -24.15
C SER A 203 -29.46 17.73 -25.25
N HIS A 204 -29.25 18.32 -26.43
CA HIS A 204 -28.56 17.64 -27.54
C HIS A 204 -27.09 17.29 -27.25
N ALA A 205 -26.51 17.86 -26.19
CA ALA A 205 -25.16 17.54 -25.74
C ALA A 205 -25.06 16.17 -25.03
N TRP A 206 -26.19 15.60 -24.60
CA TRP A 206 -26.23 14.26 -24.02
C TRP A 206 -26.16 13.20 -25.13
N LYS A 207 -25.22 12.28 -24.98
CA LYS A 207 -25.01 11.14 -25.88
C LYS A 207 -25.21 9.85 -25.12
N ARG A 208 -26.07 8.97 -25.64
CA ARG A 208 -26.24 7.60 -25.14
C ARG A 208 -25.18 6.70 -25.77
N VAL A 209 -24.45 5.95 -24.96
CA VAL A 209 -23.55 4.90 -25.47
C VAL A 209 -24.39 3.77 -26.07
N ALA A 210 -23.96 3.25 -27.23
CA ALA A 210 -24.78 2.35 -28.04
C ALA A 210 -25.07 1.00 -27.36
N TYR A 211 -24.09 0.44 -26.64
CA TYR A 211 -24.21 -0.84 -25.97
C TYR A 211 -24.59 -0.65 -24.49
N PRO A 212 -25.48 -1.48 -23.91
CA PRO A 212 -25.86 -1.38 -22.51
C PRO A 212 -24.68 -1.65 -21.57
N VAL A 213 -24.59 -0.90 -20.48
CA VAL A 213 -23.57 -1.10 -19.43
C VAL A 213 -23.94 -2.16 -18.41
N SER A 214 -25.21 -2.55 -18.35
CA SER A 214 -25.68 -3.60 -17.46
C SER A 214 -25.08 -4.96 -17.85
N PRO A 215 -24.21 -5.57 -17.02
CA PRO A 215 -23.59 -6.85 -17.33
C PRO A 215 -24.59 -8.02 -17.27
N ARG A 216 -25.68 -7.86 -16.52
CA ARG A 216 -26.78 -8.81 -16.36
C ARG A 216 -28.07 -8.06 -15.95
N GLY A 217 -29.22 -8.64 -16.24
CA GLY A 217 -30.53 -8.10 -15.80
C GLY A 217 -31.10 -7.07 -16.77
N ASP A 218 -31.87 -6.13 -16.23
CA ASP A 218 -32.51 -5.06 -17.02
C ASP A 218 -31.47 -4.14 -17.66
N LYS A 219 -31.74 -3.75 -18.90
CA LYS A 219 -30.82 -2.92 -19.68
C LYS A 219 -30.69 -1.53 -19.07
N ARG A 220 -29.45 -1.17 -18.75
CA ARG A 220 -29.04 0.19 -18.38
C ARG A 220 -28.04 0.72 -19.39
N TYR A 221 -28.10 2.01 -19.67
CA TYR A 221 -27.24 2.68 -20.65
C TYR A 221 -26.48 3.82 -19.99
N LEU A 222 -25.19 3.92 -20.33
CA LEU A 222 -24.39 5.08 -19.98
C LEU A 222 -24.74 6.24 -20.90
N TRP A 223 -25.01 7.38 -20.30
CA TRP A 223 -25.13 8.66 -20.96
C TRP A 223 -23.97 9.55 -20.52
N TYR A 224 -23.39 10.28 -21.45
CA TYR A 224 -22.38 11.29 -21.15
C TYR A 224 -22.73 12.62 -21.81
N LYS A 225 -22.42 13.73 -21.13
CA LYS A 225 -22.64 15.08 -21.63
C LYS A 225 -21.32 15.66 -22.13
N ALA A 226 -21.29 16.07 -23.39
CA ALA A 226 -20.15 16.79 -23.98
C ALA A 226 -20.69 18.00 -24.77
N GLU A 227 -20.66 19.17 -24.13
CA GLU A 227 -21.29 20.39 -24.65
C GLU A 227 -20.26 21.42 -25.13
N LYS A 228 -19.33 21.78 -24.24
CA LYS A 228 -18.32 22.82 -24.51
C LYS A 228 -17.00 22.21 -24.97
N THR A 229 -16.34 22.90 -25.88
CA THR A 229 -14.94 22.70 -26.20
C THR A 229 -14.05 23.33 -25.11
N TRP A 230 -12.78 22.92 -25.03
CA TRP A 230 -11.83 23.54 -24.08
C TRP A 230 -11.77 25.06 -24.24
N ARG A 231 -11.83 25.58 -25.48
CA ARG A 231 -11.80 27.04 -25.77
C ARG A 231 -12.98 27.78 -25.15
N GLU A 232 -14.14 27.15 -25.09
CA GLU A 232 -15.39 27.73 -24.57
C GLU A 232 -15.52 27.61 -23.04
N MET A 233 -14.74 26.72 -22.43
CA MET A 233 -14.72 26.53 -20.98
C MET A 233 -13.94 27.65 -20.28
N THR A 234 -14.49 28.12 -19.16
CA THR A 234 -13.78 28.94 -18.19
C THR A 234 -12.66 28.15 -17.50
N GLU A 235 -11.73 28.84 -16.85
CA GLU A 235 -10.66 28.19 -16.10
C GLU A 235 -11.19 27.27 -14.98
N ALA A 236 -12.25 27.72 -14.28
CA ALA A 236 -12.90 26.92 -13.24
C ALA A 236 -13.54 25.64 -13.80
N GLU A 237 -14.17 25.72 -14.98
CA GLU A 237 -14.75 24.55 -15.65
C GLU A 237 -13.67 23.57 -16.12
N ARG A 238 -12.57 24.08 -16.70
CA ARG A 238 -11.43 23.24 -17.10
C ARG A 238 -10.84 22.48 -15.92
N LYS A 239 -10.73 23.14 -14.76
CA LYS A 239 -10.14 22.55 -13.56
C LYS A 239 -11.06 21.54 -12.87
N ASN A 240 -12.37 21.79 -12.82
CA ASN A 240 -13.26 21.06 -11.91
C ASN A 240 -14.38 20.27 -12.59
N SER A 241 -14.70 20.56 -13.86
CA SER A 241 -15.88 19.97 -14.52
C SER A 241 -15.53 18.86 -15.51
N LEU A 242 -14.30 18.83 -16.03
CA LEU A 242 -13.86 17.82 -16.99
C LEU A 242 -13.74 16.46 -16.34
N VAL A 243 -14.37 15.44 -16.94
CA VAL A 243 -14.06 14.05 -16.63
C VAL A 243 -12.70 13.73 -17.25
N THR A 244 -11.75 13.30 -16.43
CA THR A 244 -10.35 13.07 -16.82
C THR A 244 -9.97 11.59 -16.83
N GLU A 245 -10.71 10.75 -16.09
CA GLU A 245 -10.47 9.32 -15.99
C GLU A 245 -11.76 8.55 -15.64
N ILE A 246 -11.87 7.31 -16.11
CA ILE A 246 -12.97 6.39 -15.80
C ILE A 246 -12.37 5.09 -15.25
N ASP A 247 -13.04 4.52 -14.27
CA ASP A 247 -12.66 3.28 -13.62
C ASP A 247 -13.91 2.47 -13.24
N VAL A 248 -13.71 1.26 -12.75
CA VAL A 248 -14.77 0.34 -12.31
C VAL A 248 -14.56 0.05 -10.84
N LEU A 249 -15.62 0.13 -10.04
CA LEU A 249 -15.58 -0.33 -8.65
C LEU A 249 -16.50 -1.53 -8.48
N PHE A 250 -15.99 -2.53 -7.78
CA PHE A 250 -16.75 -3.68 -7.33
C PHE A 250 -17.08 -3.53 -5.85
N GLY A 251 -18.30 -3.85 -5.46
CA GLY A 251 -18.77 -3.66 -4.09
C GLY A 251 -19.49 -2.31 -3.87
N SER A 252 -20.12 -2.20 -2.72
CA SER A 252 -21.01 -1.06 -2.39
C SER A 252 -20.29 0.11 -1.72
N ASP A 253 -19.03 -0.04 -1.34
CA ASP A 253 -18.26 0.95 -0.59
C ASP A 253 -17.73 2.10 -1.46
N GLN A 254 -16.87 2.96 -0.91
CA GLN A 254 -16.33 4.11 -1.61
C GLN A 254 -15.39 3.75 -2.78
N PRO A 255 -15.37 4.55 -3.85
CA PRO A 255 -14.38 4.42 -4.92
C PRO A 255 -12.99 4.89 -4.46
N TRP A 256 -11.99 4.66 -5.32
CA TRP A 256 -10.63 5.17 -5.12
C TRP A 256 -10.61 6.68 -4.87
N TYR A 257 -9.62 7.18 -4.12
CA TYR A 257 -9.52 8.59 -3.78
C TYR A 257 -9.60 9.50 -5.03
N GLY A 258 -10.44 10.53 -4.95
CA GLY A 258 -10.70 11.48 -6.03
C GLY A 258 -11.73 11.02 -7.07
N PHE A 259 -12.11 9.75 -7.09
CA PHE A 259 -13.18 9.23 -7.94
C PHE A 259 -14.54 9.38 -7.27
N GLU A 260 -15.57 9.45 -8.11
CA GLU A 260 -16.98 9.52 -7.74
C GLU A 260 -17.72 8.38 -8.45
N LYS A 261 -18.74 7.82 -7.81
CA LYS A 261 -19.66 6.87 -8.47
C LYS A 261 -20.59 7.61 -9.43
N VAL A 262 -20.98 6.94 -10.50
CA VAL A 262 -22.20 7.33 -11.23
C VAL A 262 -23.44 7.21 -10.33
N ASP A 263 -24.52 7.87 -10.74
CA ASP A 263 -25.79 7.95 -10.00
C ASP A 263 -26.49 6.61 -9.77
N GLN A 264 -26.29 5.65 -10.67
CA GLN A 264 -26.85 4.30 -10.56
C GLN A 264 -25.79 3.24 -10.85
N ALA A 265 -25.76 2.16 -10.05
CA ALA A 265 -24.91 1.01 -10.34
C ALA A 265 -25.19 0.46 -11.74
N VAL A 266 -24.17 -0.07 -12.41
CA VAL A 266 -24.42 -0.80 -13.67
C VAL A 266 -25.03 -2.18 -13.38
N TYR A 267 -24.78 -2.71 -12.19
CA TYR A 267 -25.38 -3.93 -11.65
C TYR A 267 -25.54 -3.79 -10.14
N ASP A 268 -26.73 -4.10 -9.61
CA ASP A 268 -27.04 -3.90 -8.18
C ASP A 268 -26.47 -4.99 -7.27
N GLY A 269 -25.81 -6.01 -7.83
CA GLY A 269 -25.37 -7.18 -7.08
C GLY A 269 -26.48 -8.22 -6.91
N MET A 270 -26.11 -9.46 -6.62
CA MET A 270 -27.06 -10.51 -6.24
C MET A 270 -26.36 -11.61 -5.46
N ARG A 271 -26.86 -11.90 -4.24
CA ARG A 271 -26.28 -12.92 -3.34
C ARG A 271 -24.78 -12.67 -3.12
N ASN A 272 -23.92 -13.52 -3.68
CA ASN A 272 -22.46 -13.49 -3.52
C ASN A 272 -21.76 -12.75 -4.69
N ILE A 273 -22.52 -12.08 -5.55
CA ILE A 273 -21.98 -11.29 -6.65
C ILE A 273 -22.11 -9.83 -6.28
N GLU A 274 -20.99 -9.13 -6.34
CA GLU A 274 -20.90 -7.75 -5.90
C GLU A 274 -21.61 -6.79 -6.86
N PRO A 275 -22.15 -5.68 -6.35
CA PRO A 275 -22.60 -4.60 -7.23
C PRO A 275 -21.42 -4.05 -8.01
N VAL A 276 -21.69 -3.62 -9.25
CA VAL A 276 -20.67 -3.07 -10.15
C VAL A 276 -21.02 -1.62 -10.41
N TRP A 277 -20.05 -0.74 -10.25
CA TRP A 277 -20.18 0.70 -10.45
C TRP A 277 -19.19 1.17 -11.49
N LEU A 278 -19.63 2.09 -12.35
CA LEU A 278 -18.71 2.97 -13.04
C LEU A 278 -18.31 4.10 -12.09
N THR A 279 -17.04 4.42 -12.07
CA THR A 279 -16.50 5.53 -11.30
C THR A 279 -15.72 6.45 -12.22
N TYR A 280 -15.64 7.72 -11.87
CA TYR A 280 -14.95 8.70 -12.69
C TYR A 280 -14.30 9.79 -11.84
N ARG A 281 -13.23 10.38 -12.35
CA ARG A 281 -12.57 11.53 -11.72
C ARG A 281 -12.84 12.79 -12.53
N LYS A 282 -13.10 13.89 -11.82
CA LYS A 282 -13.17 15.23 -12.38
C LYS A 282 -11.91 16.03 -12.04
N GLY A 283 -11.27 16.57 -13.07
CA GLY A 283 -10.05 17.37 -12.92
C GLY A 283 -8.88 16.60 -12.30
N ILE A 284 -7.95 17.35 -11.71
CA ILE A 284 -6.82 16.84 -10.94
C ILE A 284 -7.19 16.87 -9.46
N LYS A 285 -7.12 15.71 -8.80
CA LYS A 285 -7.37 15.54 -7.37
C LYS A 285 -6.22 14.75 -6.75
N PRO A 286 -5.06 15.38 -6.53
CA PRO A 286 -3.92 14.70 -5.95
C PRO A 286 -4.21 14.33 -4.49
N PRO A 287 -3.79 13.14 -4.03
CA PRO A 287 -3.90 12.75 -2.63
C PRO A 287 -3.05 13.70 -1.76
N PRO A 288 -3.53 14.15 -0.59
CA PRO A 288 -2.71 14.92 0.33
C PRO A 288 -1.56 14.06 0.85
N ARG A 289 -0.38 14.66 0.96
CA ARG A 289 0.83 14.00 1.48
C ARG A 289 0.80 13.96 3.00
N ALA A 290 1.42 12.92 3.59
CA ALA A 290 1.69 12.89 5.01
C ALA A 290 2.69 14.00 5.38
N PRO A 291 2.47 14.76 6.47
CA PRO A 291 3.53 15.57 7.05
C PRO A 291 4.70 14.66 7.50
N PRO A 292 5.94 15.17 7.51
CA PRO A 292 7.06 14.44 8.10
C PRO A 292 6.77 14.04 9.55
N LEU A 293 7.16 12.84 9.95
CA LEU A 293 6.97 12.39 11.33
C LEU A 293 7.86 13.18 12.29
N HIS A 294 7.24 13.71 13.35
CA HIS A 294 7.93 14.48 14.36
C HIS A 294 7.33 14.26 15.75
N PHE A 295 8.16 14.39 16.77
CA PHE A 295 7.70 14.51 18.15
C PHE A 295 6.97 15.83 18.34
N SER A 296 6.07 15.88 19.31
CA SER A 296 5.54 17.14 19.83
C SER A 296 6.64 17.94 20.53
N ARG A 297 6.39 19.23 20.80
CA ARG A 297 7.34 20.10 21.51
C ARG A 297 7.60 19.69 22.96
N ASP A 298 6.72 18.89 23.55
CA ASP A 298 6.90 18.27 24.87
C ASP A 298 7.52 16.86 24.79
N GLY A 299 7.98 16.44 23.61
CA GLY A 299 8.73 15.20 23.43
C GLY A 299 7.88 13.94 23.46
N ARG A 300 6.61 14.03 23.02
CA ARG A 300 5.72 12.87 22.86
C ARG A 300 5.51 12.50 21.40
N PHE A 301 5.29 11.21 21.16
CA PHE A 301 4.89 10.65 19.88
C PHE A 301 4.07 9.37 20.13
N LYS A 302 2.89 9.27 19.55
CA LYS A 302 1.98 8.14 19.75
C LYS A 302 1.74 7.37 18.46
N VAL A 303 1.97 6.06 18.52
CA VAL A 303 1.68 5.10 17.44
C VAL A 303 0.49 4.24 17.84
N MET A 304 -0.52 4.15 16.98
CA MET A 304 -1.59 3.15 17.11
C MET A 304 -1.35 2.02 16.11
N GLN A 305 -1.24 0.80 16.61
CA GLN A 305 -1.17 -0.41 15.79
C GLN A 305 -2.58 -0.93 15.50
N VAL A 306 -2.85 -1.19 14.23
CA VAL A 306 -4.08 -1.83 13.75
C VAL A 306 -3.69 -3.11 13.04
N ALA A 307 -4.09 -4.26 13.59
CA ALA A 307 -3.76 -5.56 13.05
C ALA A 307 -5.01 -6.25 12.47
N ASP A 308 -4.82 -6.98 11.36
CA ASP A 308 -5.74 -8.00 10.86
C ASP A 308 -7.16 -7.45 10.57
N LEU A 309 -7.24 -6.49 9.64
CA LEU A 309 -8.53 -5.91 9.24
C LEU A 309 -9.41 -6.90 8.48
N HIS A 310 -8.83 -7.72 7.60
CA HIS A 310 -9.55 -8.66 6.75
C HIS A 310 -10.73 -8.05 5.97
N TYR A 311 -10.54 -6.88 5.37
CA TYR A 311 -11.60 -6.27 4.57
C TYR A 311 -11.82 -7.04 3.27
N SER A 312 -13.07 -7.06 2.80
CA SER A 312 -13.48 -7.75 1.58
C SER A 312 -13.83 -6.75 0.48
N VAL A 313 -14.05 -7.22 -0.76
CA VAL A 313 -14.43 -6.33 -1.88
C VAL A 313 -15.65 -5.46 -1.53
N SER A 314 -16.67 -6.07 -0.94
CA SER A 314 -17.85 -5.36 -0.41
C SER A 314 -17.79 -5.30 1.11
N VAL A 315 -18.92 -5.13 1.80
CA VAL A 315 -18.95 -4.76 3.22
C VAL A 315 -18.52 -5.85 4.22
N GLY A 316 -18.06 -7.02 3.75
CA GLY A 316 -17.59 -8.12 4.60
C GLY A 316 -18.69 -8.83 5.40
N SER A 317 -18.32 -9.95 6.02
CA SER A 317 -19.16 -10.69 6.98
C SER A 317 -18.48 -10.74 8.33
N CYS A 318 -19.25 -10.57 9.40
CA CYS A 318 -18.71 -10.57 10.74
C CYS A 318 -18.23 -11.97 11.14
N ARG A 319 -17.11 -12.02 11.87
CA ARG A 319 -16.56 -13.23 12.46
C ARG A 319 -16.54 -13.12 13.98
N ASP A 320 -16.84 -14.23 14.64
CA ASP A 320 -16.61 -14.45 16.08
C ASP A 320 -17.14 -13.36 17.02
N THR A 321 -18.32 -12.80 16.72
CA THR A 321 -18.96 -11.73 17.50
C THR A 321 -20.33 -12.13 18.02
N VAL A 322 -20.74 -11.53 19.14
CA VAL A 322 -22.09 -11.68 19.73
C VAL A 322 -23.14 -10.80 19.06
N ILE A 323 -22.72 -9.84 18.21
CA ILE A 323 -23.63 -8.94 17.50
C ILE A 323 -24.54 -9.78 16.58
N SER A 324 -25.86 -9.64 16.73
CA SER A 324 -26.83 -10.37 15.92
C SER A 324 -28.11 -9.54 15.67
N PRO A 325 -28.51 -9.32 14.39
CA PRO A 325 -27.78 -9.67 13.18
C PRO A 325 -26.54 -8.78 12.98
N CYS A 326 -25.39 -9.37 12.65
CA CYS A 326 -24.21 -8.61 12.27
C CYS A 326 -24.11 -8.55 10.74
N THR A 327 -24.17 -7.35 10.18
CA THR A 327 -24.09 -7.09 8.74
C THR A 327 -23.10 -5.96 8.50
N ALA A 328 -22.36 -6.01 7.40
CA ALA A 328 -21.38 -4.99 7.02
C ALA A 328 -20.23 -4.84 8.02
N SER A 329 -19.48 -5.92 8.25
CA SER A 329 -18.38 -5.97 9.23
C SER A 329 -17.28 -4.92 8.97
N ASP A 330 -17.00 -4.60 7.70
CA ASP A 330 -16.00 -3.58 7.35
C ASP A 330 -16.47 -2.19 7.82
N ASN A 331 -17.79 -1.90 7.74
CA ASN A 331 -18.35 -0.64 8.22
C ASN A 331 -18.37 -0.55 9.75
N LEU A 332 -18.70 -1.66 10.43
CA LEU A 332 -18.63 -1.73 11.89
C LEU A 332 -17.20 -1.54 12.37
N THR A 333 -16.23 -2.16 11.69
CA THR A 333 -14.80 -2.01 11.98
C THR A 333 -14.34 -0.58 11.75
N ASN A 334 -14.71 0.06 10.65
CA ASN A 334 -14.40 1.48 10.41
C ASN A 334 -15.02 2.41 11.48
N THR A 335 -16.21 2.08 11.98
CA THR A 335 -16.87 2.84 13.06
C THR A 335 -16.09 2.71 14.36
N LEU A 336 -15.73 1.48 14.74
CA LEU A 336 -14.92 1.19 15.92
C LEU A 336 -13.53 1.85 15.83
N LEU A 337 -12.84 1.65 14.70
CA LEU A 337 -11.54 2.26 14.44
C LEU A 337 -11.62 3.78 14.51
N GLY A 338 -12.64 4.40 13.91
CA GLY A 338 -12.88 5.84 13.98
C GLY A 338 -13.06 6.33 15.43
N HIS A 339 -13.87 5.64 16.22
CA HIS A 339 -14.09 5.94 17.64
C HIS A 339 -12.79 5.89 18.45
N VAL A 340 -12.00 4.82 18.29
CA VAL A 340 -10.72 4.68 19.01
C VAL A 340 -9.71 5.72 18.56
N LEU A 341 -9.65 6.06 17.27
CA LEU A 341 -8.79 7.15 16.76
C LEU A 341 -9.15 8.50 17.38
N ASP A 342 -10.45 8.79 17.56
CA ASP A 342 -10.91 10.05 18.15
C ASP A 342 -10.55 10.19 19.64
N ILE A 343 -10.50 9.06 20.36
CA ILE A 343 -10.08 9.00 21.76
C ILE A 343 -8.56 9.07 21.87
N GLU A 344 -7.85 8.20 21.15
CA GLU A 344 -6.40 8.02 21.31
C GLU A 344 -5.58 9.11 20.66
N LYS A 345 -6.05 9.69 19.56
CA LYS A 345 -5.38 10.75 18.79
C LYS A 345 -3.90 10.43 18.52
N PRO A 346 -3.61 9.31 17.84
CA PRO A 346 -2.24 8.96 17.53
C PRO A 346 -1.61 9.93 16.53
N ASP A 347 -0.29 10.12 16.63
CA ASP A 347 0.49 10.89 15.66
C ASP A 347 0.72 10.08 14.36
N MET A 348 0.63 8.75 14.44
CA MET A 348 0.58 7.87 13.26
C MET A 348 -0.12 6.53 13.54
N VAL A 349 -0.60 5.89 12.47
CA VAL A 349 -1.13 4.52 12.51
C VAL A 349 -0.19 3.56 11.77
N VAL A 350 0.00 2.35 12.31
CA VAL A 350 0.66 1.25 11.60
C VAL A 350 -0.32 0.10 11.38
N PHE A 351 -0.59 -0.23 10.12
CA PHE A 351 -1.33 -1.42 9.75
C PHE A 351 -0.40 -2.63 9.65
N THR A 352 -0.54 -3.62 10.53
CA THR A 352 0.44 -4.73 10.66
C THR A 352 0.08 -6.00 9.90
N GLY A 353 -0.38 -5.84 8.66
CA GLY A 353 -0.72 -6.94 7.74
C GLY A 353 -2.18 -7.37 7.81
N ASP A 354 -2.56 -8.20 6.83
CA ASP A 354 -3.91 -8.73 6.62
C ASP A 354 -4.94 -7.60 6.57
N GLN A 355 -4.63 -6.55 5.80
CA GLN A 355 -5.61 -5.51 5.52
C GLN A 355 -6.74 -6.07 4.64
N LEU A 356 -6.39 -6.98 3.73
CA LEU A 356 -7.27 -7.70 2.84
C LEU A 356 -7.58 -9.08 3.42
N ASN A 357 -8.80 -9.59 3.19
CA ASN A 357 -9.26 -10.83 3.79
C ASN A 357 -8.65 -12.10 3.17
N GLY A 358 -8.23 -12.02 1.90
CA GLY A 358 -7.91 -13.20 1.10
C GLY A 358 -9.09 -14.17 0.97
N GLN A 359 -8.78 -15.46 0.81
CA GLN A 359 -9.72 -16.59 0.86
C GLN A 359 -10.94 -16.51 -0.07
N GLY A 360 -10.79 -15.92 -1.25
CA GLY A 360 -11.83 -15.69 -2.24
C GLY A 360 -12.71 -14.46 -1.98
N TYR A 361 -12.50 -13.75 -0.86
CA TYR A 361 -13.26 -12.53 -0.52
C TYR A 361 -12.59 -11.25 -1.03
N THR A 362 -11.36 -11.34 -1.56
CA THR A 362 -10.57 -10.20 -2.03
C THR A 362 -10.13 -10.34 -3.50
N TRP A 363 -10.98 -10.95 -4.32
CA TRP A 363 -10.73 -11.15 -5.74
C TRP A 363 -10.46 -9.85 -6.54
N ASP A 364 -10.88 -8.67 -6.04
CA ASP A 364 -10.44 -7.35 -6.53
C ASP A 364 -9.80 -6.53 -5.40
N GLY A 365 -8.49 -6.66 -5.23
CA GLY A 365 -7.73 -5.94 -4.20
C GLY A 365 -7.86 -4.42 -4.28
N ARG A 366 -8.03 -3.83 -5.47
CA ARG A 366 -8.19 -2.37 -5.63
C ARG A 366 -9.44 -1.83 -4.93
N SER A 367 -10.56 -2.55 -4.97
CA SER A 367 -11.78 -2.14 -4.27
C SER A 367 -11.60 -2.16 -2.75
N VAL A 368 -10.75 -3.04 -2.22
CA VAL A 368 -10.42 -3.09 -0.79
C VAL A 368 -9.42 -1.99 -0.41
N LEU A 369 -8.38 -1.81 -1.22
CA LEU A 369 -7.36 -0.77 -1.00
C LEU A 369 -7.98 0.64 -1.01
N ALA A 370 -9.06 0.86 -1.77
CA ALA A 370 -9.79 2.13 -1.79
C ALA A 370 -10.42 2.51 -0.43
N LYS A 371 -10.58 1.57 0.52
CA LYS A 371 -11.37 1.78 1.73
C LYS A 371 -10.70 1.41 3.05
N PHE A 372 -9.70 0.54 3.08
CA PHE A 372 -9.17 0.04 4.38
C PHE A 372 -8.60 1.15 5.27
N ALA A 373 -7.92 2.14 4.67
CA ALA A 373 -7.33 3.27 5.40
C ALA A 373 -8.30 4.46 5.58
N LYS A 374 -9.59 4.30 5.25
CA LYS A 374 -10.56 5.40 5.25
C LYS A 374 -10.60 6.17 6.57
N ALA A 375 -10.76 5.47 7.69
CA ALA A 375 -10.91 6.10 9.00
C ALA A 375 -9.71 6.98 9.39
N VAL A 376 -8.51 6.56 8.96
CA VAL A 376 -7.24 7.24 9.23
C VAL A 376 -7.05 8.44 8.29
N THR A 377 -7.33 8.24 7.00
CA THR A 377 -7.20 9.27 5.97
C THR A 377 -8.19 10.43 6.13
N GLU A 378 -9.44 10.17 6.55
CA GLU A 378 -10.43 11.21 6.85
C GLU A 378 -10.02 12.11 8.03
N ARG A 379 -9.15 11.61 8.92
CA ARG A 379 -8.62 12.34 10.08
C ARG A 379 -7.28 13.03 9.80
N GLY A 380 -6.71 12.88 8.61
CA GLY A 380 -5.42 13.46 8.27
C GLY A 380 -4.24 12.84 9.02
N ILE A 381 -4.40 11.60 9.51
CA ILE A 381 -3.38 10.92 10.30
C ILE A 381 -2.40 10.21 9.34
N PRO A 382 -1.08 10.44 9.45
CA PRO A 382 -0.08 9.66 8.72
C PRO A 382 -0.17 8.17 9.02
N TRP A 383 0.04 7.32 8.02
CA TRP A 383 0.02 5.88 8.24
C TRP A 383 1.04 5.11 7.42
N ALA A 384 1.48 3.99 7.98
CA ALA A 384 2.35 3.01 7.36
C ALA A 384 1.66 1.64 7.35
N ALA A 385 2.10 0.76 6.47
CA ALA A 385 1.56 -0.59 6.34
C ALA A 385 2.64 -1.60 5.94
N ILE A 386 2.49 -2.82 6.44
CA ILE A 386 3.21 -4.02 6.01
C ILE A 386 2.19 -5.02 5.50
N PHE A 387 2.63 -5.96 4.67
CA PHE A 387 1.77 -7.05 4.20
C PHE A 387 1.72 -8.19 5.22
N GLY A 388 0.57 -8.84 5.28
CA GLY A 388 0.35 -10.14 5.90
C GLY A 388 0.15 -11.24 4.87
N ASN A 389 -0.08 -12.46 5.34
CA ASN A 389 -0.18 -13.63 4.48
C ASN A 389 -1.48 -13.67 3.67
N HIS A 390 -2.54 -13.00 4.11
CA HIS A 390 -3.80 -12.95 3.36
C HIS A 390 -3.82 -11.90 2.25
N ASP A 391 -2.92 -10.91 2.30
CA ASP A 391 -3.02 -9.75 1.42
C ASP A 391 -2.85 -10.08 -0.07
N ASP A 392 -1.99 -11.05 -0.40
CA ASP A 392 -1.73 -11.50 -1.77
C ASP A 392 -2.25 -12.91 -2.09
N GLU A 393 -3.20 -13.43 -1.30
CA GLU A 393 -3.86 -14.72 -1.59
C GLU A 393 -4.73 -14.65 -2.84
N ASP A 394 -5.38 -13.50 -3.08
CA ASP A 394 -6.33 -13.30 -4.16
C ASP A 394 -6.05 -12.03 -4.96
N GLY A 395 -6.39 -12.07 -6.25
CA GLY A 395 -6.65 -10.89 -7.08
C GLY A 395 -5.43 -10.06 -7.48
N MET A 396 -4.58 -9.62 -6.54
CA MET A 396 -3.51 -8.66 -6.77
C MET A 396 -2.22 -9.02 -6.04
N THR A 397 -1.08 -8.93 -6.72
CA THR A 397 0.24 -9.16 -6.11
C THR A 397 0.66 -7.99 -5.22
N ARG A 398 1.55 -8.24 -4.25
CA ARG A 398 2.09 -7.22 -3.33
C ARG A 398 2.76 -6.06 -4.07
N GLU A 399 3.48 -6.33 -5.16
CA GLU A 399 4.14 -5.32 -6.00
C GLU A 399 3.14 -4.37 -6.65
N ALA A 400 1.95 -4.87 -7.02
CA ALA A 400 0.90 -4.01 -7.53
C ALA A 400 0.24 -3.23 -6.39
N GLN A 401 -0.08 -3.89 -5.28
CA GLN A 401 -0.74 -3.27 -4.13
C GLN A 401 0.06 -2.12 -3.52
N ILE A 402 1.39 -2.25 -3.40
CA ILE A 402 2.23 -1.21 -2.80
C ILE A 402 2.14 0.11 -3.58
N LYS A 403 2.02 0.06 -4.92
CA LYS A 403 1.87 1.25 -5.77
C LYS A 403 0.55 1.98 -5.52
N TYR A 404 -0.51 1.21 -5.28
CA TYR A 404 -1.81 1.76 -4.89
C TYR A 404 -1.73 2.37 -3.49
N MET A 405 -1.12 1.69 -2.52
CA MET A 405 -0.96 2.23 -1.16
C MET A 405 -0.12 3.51 -1.13
N GLN A 406 0.92 3.62 -1.96
CA GLN A 406 1.72 4.85 -2.12
C GLN A 406 0.90 6.02 -2.67
N GLY A 407 -0.13 5.73 -3.48
CA GLY A 407 -1.02 6.73 -4.08
C GLY A 407 -2.20 7.15 -3.18
N LEU A 408 -2.28 6.67 -1.94
CA LEU A 408 -3.35 7.02 -1.01
C LEU A 408 -3.01 8.23 -0.14
N PRO A 409 -4.03 9.00 0.32
CA PRO A 409 -3.85 10.11 1.24
C PRO A 409 -3.05 9.73 2.49
N TYR A 410 -2.11 10.58 2.89
CA TYR A 410 -1.32 10.44 4.12
C TYR A 410 -0.53 9.13 4.28
N SER A 411 -0.31 8.40 3.19
CA SER A 411 0.50 7.19 3.17
C SER A 411 1.99 7.51 3.30
N LEU A 412 2.67 6.73 4.15
CA LEU A 412 4.13 6.69 4.32
C LEU A 412 4.71 5.35 3.83
N VAL A 413 3.91 4.55 3.12
CA VAL A 413 4.34 3.25 2.61
C VAL A 413 5.41 3.42 1.54
N GLU A 414 6.48 2.63 1.62
CA GLU A 414 7.53 2.59 0.60
C GLU A 414 7.65 1.17 0.03
N GLU A 415 8.00 1.05 -1.25
CA GLU A 415 8.24 -0.25 -1.90
C GLU A 415 9.49 -0.96 -1.33
N GLY A 416 10.47 -0.18 -0.89
CA GLY A 416 11.75 -0.70 -0.45
C GLY A 416 12.67 -1.11 -1.61
N PRO A 417 13.86 -1.62 -1.30
CA PRO A 417 14.84 -2.07 -2.28
C PRO A 417 14.39 -3.35 -3.01
N LYS A 418 14.56 -3.37 -4.34
CA LYS A 418 14.10 -4.47 -5.22
C LYS A 418 14.89 -5.77 -5.09
N ASP A 419 16.10 -5.70 -4.51
CA ASP A 419 17.01 -6.81 -4.32
C ASP A 419 16.90 -7.46 -2.92
N VAL A 420 16.02 -6.94 -2.07
CA VAL A 420 15.66 -7.52 -0.78
C VAL A 420 14.39 -8.35 -0.94
N HIS A 421 14.29 -9.46 -0.21
CA HIS A 421 13.13 -10.35 -0.30
C HIS A 421 11.86 -9.66 0.23
N GLY A 422 10.74 -9.89 -0.46
CA GLY A 422 9.45 -9.26 -0.15
C GLY A 422 9.32 -7.84 -0.69
N VAL A 423 8.18 -7.22 -0.42
CA VAL A 423 7.83 -5.86 -0.85
C VAL A 423 7.42 -5.04 0.37
N GLY A 424 7.92 -3.83 0.51
CA GLY A 424 7.62 -3.01 1.69
C GLY A 424 8.61 -3.19 2.83
N ASN A 425 9.89 -3.41 2.52
CA ASN A 425 10.98 -3.28 3.48
C ASN A 425 11.47 -1.82 3.51
N TYR A 426 11.16 -1.06 4.56
CA TYR A 426 11.52 0.37 4.64
C TYR A 426 11.69 0.88 6.07
N VAL A 427 12.23 2.09 6.20
CA VAL A 427 12.57 2.72 7.48
C VAL A 427 12.00 4.13 7.54
N LEU A 428 11.19 4.41 8.57
CA LEU A 428 10.71 5.76 8.87
C LEU A 428 11.44 6.32 10.10
N LYS A 429 11.75 7.62 10.04
CA LYS A 429 12.49 8.33 11.08
C LYS A 429 11.62 9.43 11.67
N VAL A 430 11.41 9.43 12.97
CA VAL A 430 10.67 10.48 13.70
C VAL A 430 11.67 11.48 14.26
N LYS A 431 11.44 12.76 13.98
CA LYS A 431 12.39 13.84 14.27
C LYS A 431 11.96 14.71 15.44
N SER A 432 12.89 15.43 16.03
CA SER A 432 12.60 16.42 17.07
C SER A 432 11.79 17.60 16.52
N ALA A 433 10.96 18.18 17.39
CA ALA A 433 10.13 19.33 17.05
C ALA A 433 10.93 20.62 16.84
N ASP A 434 12.14 20.69 17.38
CA ASP A 434 12.98 21.87 17.27
C ASP A 434 13.68 21.95 15.89
N PRO A 435 14.24 23.10 15.52
CA PRO A 435 14.86 23.29 14.20
C PRO A 435 16.03 22.36 13.88
N SER A 436 16.63 21.66 14.87
CA SER A 436 17.70 20.68 14.63
C SER A 436 17.22 19.46 13.84
N LYS A 437 15.92 19.16 13.84
CA LYS A 437 15.34 17.99 13.17
C LYS A 437 16.05 16.67 13.57
N THR A 438 16.51 16.60 14.81
CA THR A 438 17.30 15.47 15.33
C THR A 438 16.48 14.19 15.22
N HIS A 439 17.05 13.11 14.70
CA HIS A 439 16.39 11.82 14.63
C HIS A 439 16.28 11.21 16.03
N LEU A 440 15.05 10.99 16.53
CA LEU A 440 14.80 10.57 17.91
C LEU A 440 14.13 9.19 18.05
N LEU A 441 13.52 8.67 16.99
CA LEU A 441 12.93 7.33 16.97
C LEU A 441 12.97 6.72 15.56
N THR A 442 13.39 5.46 15.48
CA THR A 442 13.41 4.68 14.24
C THR A 442 12.25 3.70 14.19
N LEU A 443 11.58 3.60 13.05
CA LEU A 443 10.53 2.62 12.78
C LEU A 443 10.93 1.75 11.59
N TYR A 444 11.10 0.45 11.82
CA TYR A 444 11.43 -0.53 10.78
C TYR A 444 10.19 -1.28 10.33
N PHE A 445 10.01 -1.43 9.02
CA PHE A 445 8.93 -2.20 8.40
C PHE A 445 9.54 -3.28 7.53
N LEU A 446 9.13 -4.53 7.73
CA LEU A 446 9.63 -5.67 6.98
C LEU A 446 8.48 -6.54 6.47
N ASP A 447 8.67 -7.09 5.27
CA ASP A 447 7.77 -8.08 4.69
C ASP A 447 8.16 -9.49 5.14
N SER A 448 7.37 -10.09 6.01
CA SER A 448 7.59 -11.47 6.48
C SER A 448 7.17 -12.54 5.46
N GLY A 449 6.66 -12.15 4.29
CA GLY A 449 6.18 -13.04 3.24
C GLY A 449 4.75 -13.53 3.46
N SER A 450 4.30 -14.47 2.62
CA SER A 450 2.96 -15.10 2.69
C SER A 450 3.11 -16.55 3.14
N TYR A 451 2.73 -17.50 2.31
CA TYR A 451 3.01 -18.92 2.49
C TYR A 451 4.27 -19.33 1.71
N TYR A 452 5.09 -20.17 2.35
CA TYR A 452 6.31 -20.73 1.77
C TYR A 452 5.98 -21.67 0.61
N THR A 453 6.28 -21.25 -0.62
CA THR A 453 6.17 -22.09 -1.81
C THR A 453 7.38 -23.03 -1.92
N GLY A 454 7.23 -24.24 -1.38
CA GLY A 454 8.21 -25.31 -1.60
C GLY A 454 8.19 -25.86 -3.04
N VAL A 455 9.10 -26.79 -3.34
CA VAL A 455 9.28 -27.46 -4.66
C VAL A 455 8.02 -28.25 -5.13
N TRP A 456 6.99 -28.37 -4.29
CA TRP A 456 5.79 -29.17 -4.52
C TRP A 456 4.58 -28.37 -4.99
N ASP A 457 4.74 -27.09 -5.33
CA ASP A 457 3.73 -26.32 -6.09
C ASP A 457 3.73 -26.76 -7.57
N TRP A 458 3.42 -28.04 -7.79
CA TRP A 458 3.40 -28.64 -9.11
C TRP A 458 1.96 -28.47 -9.67
N TRP A 459 1.76 -27.42 -10.47
CA TRP A 459 0.52 -27.00 -11.16
C TRP A 459 -0.51 -26.20 -10.34
N GLY A 460 -0.19 -25.58 -9.19
CA GLY A 460 -1.18 -24.80 -8.42
C GLY A 460 -2.29 -25.66 -7.79
N ILE A 461 -2.03 -26.96 -7.58
CA ILE A 461 -3.00 -27.92 -7.01
C ILE A 461 -2.81 -28.04 -5.48
N PHE A 462 -1.65 -27.64 -4.96
CA PHE A 462 -1.35 -27.67 -3.53
C PHE A 462 -1.05 -26.26 -3.02
N HIS A 463 -1.95 -25.73 -2.19
CA HIS A 463 -1.67 -24.51 -1.43
C HIS A 463 -0.72 -24.85 -0.28
N PRO A 464 0.49 -24.25 -0.23
CA PRO A 464 1.37 -24.44 0.91
C PRO A 464 0.70 -23.89 2.18
N THR A 465 0.74 -24.67 3.26
CA THR A 465 0.19 -24.24 4.56
C THR A 465 1.28 -23.76 5.52
N GLU A 466 2.55 -23.80 5.10
CA GLU A 466 3.65 -23.31 5.92
C GLU A 466 3.85 -21.83 5.65
N TYR A 467 3.89 -21.02 6.71
CA TYR A 467 4.18 -19.59 6.62
C TYR A 467 5.62 -19.33 6.16
N ASP A 468 5.81 -18.26 5.37
CA ASP A 468 7.12 -17.77 4.98
C ASP A 468 7.81 -17.03 6.14
N TYR A 469 9.08 -16.66 5.96
CA TYR A 469 9.92 -16.11 7.01
C TYR A 469 10.92 -15.09 6.48
N LEU A 470 11.41 -14.24 7.38
CA LEU A 470 12.47 -13.26 7.09
C LEU A 470 13.76 -13.97 6.69
N ARG A 471 14.29 -13.61 5.51
CA ARG A 471 15.46 -14.26 4.89
C ARG A 471 16.77 -13.56 5.20
N GLN A 472 17.89 -14.23 4.90
CA GLN A 472 19.23 -13.69 5.14
C GLN A 472 19.46 -12.30 4.48
N ASN A 473 18.97 -12.06 3.26
CA ASN A 473 19.13 -10.73 2.64
C ASN A 473 18.34 -9.62 3.35
N GLN A 474 17.22 -9.94 3.99
CA GLN A 474 16.49 -8.99 4.86
C GLN A 474 17.24 -8.73 6.17
N ILE A 475 17.92 -9.75 6.72
CA ILE A 475 18.82 -9.59 7.88
C ILE A 475 19.95 -8.63 7.52
N ASP A 476 20.61 -8.87 6.39
CA ASP A 476 21.77 -8.07 5.93
C ASP A 476 21.35 -6.62 5.66
N TRP A 477 20.21 -6.43 4.99
CA TRP A 477 19.61 -5.11 4.77
C TRP A 477 19.28 -4.39 6.09
N PHE A 478 18.61 -5.06 7.02
CA PHE A 478 18.29 -4.46 8.33
C PHE A 478 19.55 -4.02 9.08
N LEU A 479 20.60 -4.85 9.09
CA LEU A 479 21.87 -4.49 9.74
C LEU A 479 22.57 -3.33 9.03
N GLN A 480 22.47 -3.25 7.70
CA GLN A 480 22.98 -2.12 6.93
C GLN A 480 22.24 -0.83 7.31
N GLU A 481 20.90 -0.84 7.30
CA GLU A 481 20.08 0.30 7.72
C GLU A 481 20.39 0.72 9.15
N SER A 482 20.44 -0.24 10.08
CA SER A 482 20.86 -0.04 11.47
C SER A 482 22.21 0.68 11.54
N SER A 483 23.23 0.19 10.83
CA SER A 483 24.58 0.77 10.87
C SER A 483 24.66 2.20 10.32
N SER A 484 23.70 2.60 9.49
CA SER A 484 23.60 3.95 8.94
C SER A 484 23.00 4.97 9.91
N ILE A 485 22.49 4.54 11.07
CA ILE A 485 21.87 5.41 12.06
C ILE A 485 22.94 5.96 12.99
N ASP A 486 23.09 7.29 12.96
CA ASP A 486 23.98 8.02 13.83
C ASP A 486 23.53 7.92 15.30
N ALA A 487 24.51 7.72 16.19
CA ALA A 487 24.29 7.84 17.61
C ALA A 487 24.13 9.30 18.02
N ILE A 488 23.20 9.57 18.94
CA ILE A 488 22.94 10.90 19.49
C ILE A 488 23.23 10.91 20.99
N GLU A 489 23.41 12.11 21.56
CA GLU A 489 23.46 12.25 23.02
C GLU A 489 22.05 12.00 23.59
N ARG A 490 21.96 11.02 24.49
CA ARG A 490 20.72 10.57 25.14
C ARG A 490 20.83 10.75 26.66
N PRO A 491 19.79 11.28 27.35
CA PRO A 491 18.52 11.76 26.80
C PRO A 491 18.68 13.05 25.99
N PHE A 492 17.89 13.18 24.92
CA PHE A 492 17.87 14.41 24.10
C PHE A 492 17.28 15.58 24.89
N ILE A 493 17.89 16.76 24.75
CA ILE A 493 17.41 18.01 25.36
C ILE A 493 17.32 19.05 24.25
N PRO A 494 16.12 19.58 23.93
CA PRO A 494 15.98 20.64 22.95
C PRO A 494 16.74 21.89 23.40
N ASP A 495 17.68 22.37 22.58
CA ASP A 495 18.44 23.60 22.84
C ASP A 495 18.10 24.74 21.86
N GLY A 496 17.21 24.46 20.89
CA GLY A 496 16.73 25.41 19.90
C GLY A 496 17.77 25.77 18.84
N ALA A 497 18.67 24.84 18.50
CA ALA A 497 19.72 25.03 17.50
C ALA A 497 20.72 26.16 17.85
N LYS A 498 20.87 26.48 19.15
CA LYS A 498 21.84 27.48 19.64
C LYS A 498 23.30 27.09 19.36
N ASP A 499 23.54 25.84 19.00
CA ASP A 499 24.82 25.21 18.72
C ASP A 499 25.17 25.14 17.22
N LEU A 500 24.19 25.28 16.31
CA LEU A 500 24.43 25.23 14.85
C LEU A 500 25.27 26.40 14.30
N GLY A 501 25.62 27.38 15.15
CA GLY A 501 26.45 28.54 14.80
C GLY A 501 27.94 28.45 15.19
N GLY A 502 28.39 27.36 15.83
CA GLY A 502 29.77 27.30 16.31
C GLY A 502 30.30 25.89 16.43
N ILE A 503 31.16 25.49 15.48
CA ILE A 503 32.00 24.31 15.61
C ILE A 503 32.76 24.42 16.95
N TRP A 504 32.37 23.59 17.91
CA TRP A 504 33.12 23.25 19.13
C TRP A 504 33.50 24.42 20.05
N ALA A 505 32.51 25.06 20.68
CA ALA A 505 32.74 25.74 21.95
C ALA A 505 32.23 24.87 23.10
N ARG A 506 33.14 24.22 23.84
CA ARG A 506 32.84 23.60 25.14
C ARG A 506 32.20 24.65 26.04
N GLN A 507 30.89 24.59 26.24
CA GLN A 507 30.21 25.41 27.22
C GLN A 507 30.29 24.75 28.60
N ASN A 508 31.01 25.43 29.50
CA ASN A 508 31.05 25.18 30.94
C ASN A 508 29.72 25.57 31.62
N GLY A 509 28.64 24.89 31.27
CA GLY A 509 27.42 24.85 32.10
C GLY A 509 27.53 23.67 33.07
N GLN A 510 27.09 23.82 34.31
CA GLN A 510 27.11 22.75 35.31
C GLN A 510 26.29 21.53 34.84
N VAL A 511 26.97 20.54 34.27
CA VAL A 511 26.39 19.25 33.87
C VAL A 511 26.52 18.27 35.03
N VAL A 512 25.40 17.70 35.47
CA VAL A 512 25.37 16.65 36.48
C VAL A 512 26.06 15.40 35.90
N PRO A 513 27.16 14.91 36.49
CA PRO A 513 27.87 13.75 35.95
C PRO A 513 27.08 12.46 36.26
N GLY A 514 26.66 11.70 35.23
CA GLY A 514 26.21 10.30 35.43
C GLY A 514 25.24 9.69 34.41
N GLU A 515 24.45 10.45 33.66
CA GLU A 515 23.29 9.89 32.90
C GLU A 515 23.29 10.12 31.39
N ARG A 516 24.27 10.81 30.82
CA ARG A 516 24.35 11.06 29.36
C ARG A 516 25.18 9.98 28.66
N ARG A 517 24.65 9.45 27.56
CA ARG A 517 25.33 8.44 26.74
C ARG A 517 25.19 8.75 25.25
N LEU A 518 26.20 8.34 24.48
CA LEU A 518 26.13 8.34 23.03
C LEU A 518 25.54 7.00 22.58
N ALA A 519 24.30 7.03 22.10
CA ALA A 519 23.59 5.85 21.64
C ALA A 519 22.61 6.21 20.53
N LYS A 520 22.32 5.26 19.64
CA LYS A 520 21.29 5.42 18.60
C LYS A 520 19.92 5.68 19.23
N PRO A 521 19.01 6.34 18.51
CA PRO A 521 17.59 6.38 18.85
C PRO A 521 17.03 5.00 19.18
N ASN A 522 16.07 4.93 20.10
CA ASN A 522 15.30 3.70 20.29
C ASN A 522 14.55 3.36 18.99
N ALA A 523 14.35 2.06 18.74
CA ALA A 523 13.64 1.60 17.55
C ALA A 523 12.47 0.65 17.86
N LEU A 524 11.42 0.75 17.05
CA LEU A 524 10.33 -0.22 16.94
C LEU A 524 10.41 -0.89 15.57
N MET A 525 10.04 -2.16 15.50
CA MET A 525 10.02 -2.95 14.27
C MET A 525 8.66 -3.60 14.07
N PHE A 526 8.17 -3.62 12.84
CA PHE A 526 6.88 -4.17 12.46
C PHE A 526 7.06 -5.17 11.31
N PHE A 527 6.54 -6.38 11.49
CA PHE A 527 6.33 -7.37 10.42
C PHE A 527 5.17 -8.29 10.82
N HIS A 528 4.52 -8.96 9.89
CA HIS A 528 3.23 -9.57 10.17
C HIS A 528 3.36 -10.94 10.87
N ILE A 529 4.05 -11.89 10.23
CA ILE A 529 4.20 -13.27 10.72
C ILE A 529 5.24 -13.28 11.85
N PRO A 530 4.88 -13.72 13.08
CA PRO A 530 5.78 -13.67 14.22
C PRO A 530 6.97 -14.63 14.08
N MET A 531 8.07 -14.30 14.75
CA MET A 531 9.22 -15.21 14.85
C MET A 531 8.95 -16.32 15.87
N GLN A 532 9.69 -17.43 15.78
CA GLN A 532 9.62 -18.53 16.75
C GLN A 532 9.93 -18.06 18.18
N GLU A 533 10.82 -17.08 18.32
CA GLU A 533 11.22 -16.51 19.60
C GLU A 533 10.07 -15.80 20.33
N SER A 534 9.01 -15.38 19.63
CA SER A 534 7.78 -14.84 20.24
C SER A 534 7.11 -15.84 21.18
N TYR A 535 7.37 -17.13 20.99
CA TYR A 535 6.86 -18.25 21.79
C TYR A 535 7.89 -18.83 22.75
N SER A 536 9.11 -18.27 22.80
CA SER A 536 10.15 -18.71 23.75
C SER A 536 9.84 -18.28 25.17
N ALA A 537 10.56 -18.84 26.15
CA ALA A 537 10.43 -18.43 27.55
C ALA A 537 10.75 -16.94 27.72
N ALA A 538 9.91 -16.24 28.47
CA ALA A 538 10.12 -14.83 28.79
C ALA A 538 11.33 -14.63 29.72
N ASP A 539 11.97 -13.47 29.60
CA ASP A 539 12.90 -12.98 30.60
C ASP A 539 12.19 -12.88 31.96
N VAL A 540 12.92 -13.13 33.06
CA VAL A 540 12.38 -12.97 34.41
C VAL A 540 12.77 -11.59 34.96
N ASN A 541 11.81 -10.88 35.53
CA ASN A 541 12.10 -9.63 36.22
C ASN A 541 12.89 -9.94 37.51
N PRO A 542 14.14 -9.45 37.66
CA PRO A 542 14.96 -9.78 38.82
C PRO A 542 14.42 -9.18 40.13
N ALA A 543 13.60 -8.11 40.04
CA ALA A 543 13.01 -7.47 41.23
C ALA A 543 11.77 -8.21 41.75
N THR A 544 10.95 -8.81 40.87
CA THR A 544 9.70 -9.47 41.25
C THR A 544 9.75 -10.99 41.16
N GLY A 545 10.72 -11.55 40.44
CA GLY A 545 10.80 -12.98 40.14
C GLY A 545 9.75 -13.49 39.16
N LEU A 546 8.94 -12.60 38.56
CA LEU A 546 7.88 -12.96 37.63
C LEU A 546 8.36 -12.90 36.16
N PRO A 547 7.84 -13.77 35.28
CA PRO A 547 8.06 -13.65 33.84
C PRO A 547 7.61 -12.28 33.32
N LEU A 548 8.39 -11.70 32.41
CA LEU A 548 8.04 -10.50 31.67
C LEU A 548 7.18 -10.85 30.46
N ASP A 549 5.96 -11.28 30.77
CA ASP A 549 4.94 -11.67 29.82
C ASP A 549 3.60 -11.14 30.30
N VAL A 550 3.02 -10.20 29.55
CA VAL A 550 1.83 -9.45 29.98
C VAL A 550 0.81 -9.42 28.84
N GLY A 551 -0.41 -9.85 29.16
CA GLY A 551 -1.52 -9.98 28.23
C GLY A 551 -1.99 -11.43 28.07
N GLN A 552 -2.82 -11.68 27.06
CA GLN A 552 -3.39 -13.00 26.79
C GLN A 552 -2.56 -13.76 25.75
N HIS A 553 -2.21 -15.00 26.05
CA HIS A 553 -1.42 -15.90 25.21
C HIS A 553 -1.98 -17.31 25.20
N ASP A 554 -1.47 -18.16 24.31
CA ASP A 554 -1.89 -19.56 24.11
C ASP A 554 -3.41 -19.72 23.83
N LEU A 555 -4.03 -18.68 23.26
CA LEU A 555 -5.43 -18.71 22.83
C LEU A 555 -5.60 -19.26 21.41
N GLU A 556 -4.50 -19.33 20.66
CA GLU A 556 -4.37 -19.95 19.34
C GLU A 556 -3.06 -20.72 19.23
N GLU A 557 -2.91 -21.55 18.20
CA GLU A 557 -1.66 -22.25 17.91
C GLU A 557 -0.54 -21.25 17.54
N SER A 558 0.71 -21.70 17.59
CA SER A 558 1.84 -20.85 17.19
C SER A 558 1.68 -20.41 15.73
N GLY A 559 1.51 -19.10 15.51
CA GLY A 559 1.51 -18.47 14.18
C GLY A 559 2.91 -18.24 13.61
N ALA A 560 3.96 -18.74 14.25
CA ALA A 560 5.33 -18.58 13.73
C ALA A 560 5.59 -19.50 12.54
N ALA A 561 6.41 -19.02 11.61
CA ALA A 561 6.96 -19.86 10.56
C ALA A 561 7.78 -21.03 11.13
N LYS A 562 7.62 -22.22 10.55
CA LYS A 562 8.38 -23.42 10.96
C LYS A 562 9.86 -23.35 10.59
N LYS A 563 10.19 -22.54 9.58
CA LYS A 563 11.55 -22.27 9.11
C LYS A 563 11.93 -20.85 9.48
N GLN A 564 13.22 -20.61 9.65
CA GLN A 564 13.77 -19.29 9.87
C GLN A 564 15.26 -19.25 9.50
N ASP A 565 15.73 -18.08 9.04
CA ASP A 565 17.16 -17.82 8.83
C ASP A 565 17.85 -17.27 10.08
N GLY A 566 17.13 -17.16 11.21
CA GLY A 566 17.65 -16.71 12.49
C GLY A 566 17.66 -15.19 12.64
N PHE A 567 16.64 -14.49 12.12
CA PHE A 567 16.53 -13.03 12.16
C PHE A 567 16.69 -12.45 13.59
N PHE A 568 16.12 -13.12 14.59
CA PHE A 568 16.26 -12.70 15.99
C PHE A 568 17.73 -12.68 16.44
N HIS A 569 18.47 -13.76 16.22
CA HIS A 569 19.84 -13.90 16.69
C HIS A 569 20.88 -13.19 15.81
N LYS A 570 20.70 -13.22 14.48
CA LYS A 570 21.64 -12.65 13.51
C LYS A 570 21.35 -11.19 13.19
N GLY A 571 20.11 -10.74 13.34
CA GLY A 571 19.70 -9.35 13.15
C GLY A 571 19.54 -8.63 14.48
N LEU A 572 18.42 -8.85 15.17
CA LEU A 572 18.00 -8.05 16.33
C LEU A 572 19.05 -8.01 17.45
N LEU A 573 19.64 -9.15 17.82
CA LEU A 573 20.66 -9.18 18.88
C LEU A 573 22.04 -8.65 18.44
N GLN A 574 22.26 -8.43 17.15
CA GLN A 574 23.50 -7.86 16.62
C GLN A 574 23.40 -6.34 16.44
N ALA A 575 22.19 -5.81 16.23
CA ALA A 575 21.91 -4.39 16.12
C ALA A 575 21.89 -3.72 17.52
N LEU A 576 23.06 -3.28 17.97
CA LEU A 576 23.24 -2.64 19.28
C LEU A 576 22.96 -1.13 19.22
N GLU A 577 22.49 -0.57 20.33
CA GLU A 577 22.28 0.88 20.46
C GLU A 577 23.59 1.67 20.60
N SER A 578 24.70 1.01 20.94
CA SER A 578 26.03 1.62 21.06
C SER A 578 27.13 0.59 20.77
N ASP A 579 28.18 1.01 20.07
CA ASP A 579 29.37 0.18 19.81
C ASP A 579 30.26 -0.01 21.06
N HIS A 580 30.05 0.82 22.09
CA HIS A 580 30.83 0.78 23.31
C HIS A 580 30.40 -0.36 24.23
N ARG A 581 31.18 -1.46 24.24
CA ARG A 581 31.02 -2.63 25.11
C ARG A 581 30.95 -2.34 26.62
N ALA A 582 31.34 -1.14 27.06
CA ALA A 582 31.32 -0.74 28.46
C ALA A 582 29.90 -0.48 29.01
N GLY A 583 28.89 -0.28 28.14
CA GLY A 583 27.50 0.08 28.52
C GLY A 583 26.49 -1.07 28.52
N GLY A 584 26.93 -2.32 28.32
CA GLY A 584 26.05 -3.50 28.17
C GLY A 584 25.77 -3.87 26.71
N ARG A 585 25.00 -4.95 26.48
CA ARG A 585 24.62 -5.45 25.15
C ARG A 585 23.18 -5.09 24.78
N ALA A 586 22.80 -3.82 25.01
CA ALA A 586 21.45 -3.36 24.71
C ALA A 586 21.25 -3.23 23.20
N THR A 587 20.19 -3.86 22.69
CA THR A 587 19.77 -3.78 21.28
C THR A 587 19.16 -2.40 21.00
N GLU A 588 19.29 -1.87 19.79
CA GLU A 588 18.62 -0.62 19.40
C GLU A 588 17.10 -0.81 19.29
N VAL A 589 16.68 -1.97 18.76
CA VAL A 589 15.27 -2.36 18.65
C VAL A 589 14.80 -2.80 20.02
N LYS A 590 13.82 -2.06 20.55
CA LYS A 590 13.21 -2.33 21.87
C LYS A 590 11.95 -3.17 21.74
N VAL A 591 11.21 -2.99 20.64
CA VAL A 591 9.94 -3.65 20.39
C VAL A 591 9.90 -4.19 18.96
N VAL A 592 9.45 -5.42 18.84
CA VAL A 592 8.98 -6.03 17.60
C VAL A 592 7.48 -6.24 17.74
N ALA A 593 6.71 -5.74 16.80
CA ALA A 593 5.26 -5.76 16.79
C ALA A 593 4.74 -6.58 15.62
N ASN A 594 3.84 -7.52 15.92
CA ASN A 594 3.26 -8.46 14.95
C ASN A 594 1.73 -8.35 14.88
N GLY A 595 1.16 -8.69 13.73
CA GLY A 595 -0.26 -9.02 13.57
C GLY A 595 -0.45 -10.54 13.64
N HIS A 596 -1.19 -11.10 12.68
CA HIS A 596 -1.31 -12.53 12.35
C HIS A 596 -2.04 -13.39 13.39
N CYS A 597 -1.67 -13.23 14.66
CA CYS A 597 -2.34 -13.84 15.79
C CYS A 597 -3.46 -12.91 16.25
N HIS A 598 -4.70 -13.41 16.20
CA HIS A 598 -5.88 -12.57 16.31
C HIS A 598 -6.35 -12.39 17.75
N VAL A 599 -6.04 -13.36 18.61
CA VAL A 599 -6.50 -13.40 20.01
C VAL A 599 -5.34 -13.51 21.00
N THR A 600 -4.19 -13.99 20.57
CA THR A 600 -2.92 -13.85 21.28
C THR A 600 -2.43 -12.43 21.08
N GLU A 601 -2.33 -11.69 22.18
CA GLU A 601 -2.12 -10.24 22.18
C GLU A 601 -1.07 -9.82 23.22
N ASN A 602 -0.35 -10.77 23.80
CA ASN A 602 0.62 -10.48 24.86
C ASN A 602 1.85 -9.72 24.34
N CYS A 603 2.54 -9.06 25.25
CA CYS A 603 3.90 -8.57 25.06
C CYS A 603 4.84 -9.38 25.95
N ARG A 604 5.79 -10.06 25.32
CA ARG A 604 6.78 -10.90 26.00
C ARG A 604 8.19 -10.36 25.77
N ARG A 605 8.99 -10.20 26.82
CA ARG A 605 10.41 -9.86 26.65
C ARG A 605 11.26 -11.10 26.51
N VAL A 606 12.07 -11.18 25.45
CA VAL A 606 13.03 -12.26 25.21
C VAL A 606 14.39 -11.65 24.93
N LYS A 607 15.39 -11.99 25.76
CA LYS A 607 16.77 -11.47 25.66
C LYS A 607 16.83 -9.95 25.50
N GLY A 608 15.97 -9.24 26.23
CA GLY A 608 15.91 -7.77 26.24
C GLY A 608 15.06 -7.11 25.14
N VAL A 609 14.49 -7.87 24.20
CA VAL A 609 13.60 -7.34 23.15
C VAL A 609 12.15 -7.71 23.47
N TRP A 610 11.23 -6.76 23.40
CA TRP A 610 9.80 -7.01 23.58
C TRP A 610 9.16 -7.46 22.27
N LEU A 611 8.54 -8.64 22.28
CA LEU A 611 7.80 -9.23 21.17
C LEU A 611 6.31 -9.09 21.49
N CYS A 612 5.61 -8.26 20.74
CA CYS A 612 4.27 -7.78 21.05
C CYS A 612 3.29 -8.08 19.92
N PHE A 613 2.22 -8.79 20.23
CA PHE A 613 1.12 -8.97 19.28
C PHE A 613 0.13 -7.80 19.33
N GLY A 614 -0.40 -7.40 18.19
CA GLY A 614 -1.34 -6.27 18.08
C GLY A 614 -2.73 -6.58 18.67
N GLY A 615 -3.18 -7.83 18.53
CA GLY A 615 -4.55 -8.25 18.81
C GLY A 615 -5.53 -7.80 17.70
N GLY A 616 -6.54 -8.63 17.42
CA GLY A 616 -7.48 -8.39 16.33
C GLY A 616 -8.48 -7.26 16.61
N GLY A 617 -8.35 -6.14 15.89
CA GLY A 617 -9.19 -4.95 16.03
C GLY A 617 -10.45 -4.93 15.14
N SER A 618 -10.65 -5.95 14.31
CA SER A 618 -11.67 -5.95 13.25
C SER A 618 -12.78 -6.96 13.47
N TYR A 619 -14.02 -6.59 13.18
CA TYR A 619 -15.14 -7.54 13.13
C TYR A 619 -15.12 -8.42 11.87
N SER A 620 -14.37 -8.04 10.83
CA SER A 620 -14.14 -8.86 9.64
C SER A 620 -13.00 -9.87 9.86
N GLY A 621 -12.07 -9.55 10.75
CA GLY A 621 -10.96 -10.42 11.15
C GLY A 621 -11.39 -11.52 12.12
N TYR A 622 -10.57 -12.56 12.19
CA TYR A 622 -10.80 -13.67 13.12
C TYR A 622 -10.84 -13.17 14.57
N GLY A 623 -11.54 -13.89 15.43
CA GLY A 623 -11.63 -13.54 16.84
C GLY A 623 -12.12 -14.69 17.68
N LYS A 624 -12.71 -14.35 18.83
CA LYS A 624 -13.33 -15.32 19.71
C LYS A 624 -14.47 -14.66 20.46
N ILE A 625 -15.62 -15.30 20.53
CA ILE A 625 -16.75 -14.80 21.34
C ILE A 625 -16.28 -14.62 22.79
N GLY A 626 -16.45 -13.42 23.33
CA GLY A 626 -15.98 -13.03 24.67
C GLY A 626 -14.56 -12.47 24.72
N PHE A 627 -13.90 -12.31 23.57
CA PHE A 627 -12.65 -11.57 23.45
C PHE A 627 -12.92 -10.24 22.74
N ASP A 628 -12.68 -9.15 23.45
CA ASP A 628 -12.94 -7.82 22.93
C ASP A 628 -11.99 -7.47 21.78
N ARG A 629 -12.54 -6.86 20.72
CA ARG A 629 -11.74 -6.18 19.69
C ARG A 629 -10.90 -5.10 20.36
N ARG A 630 -9.63 -4.98 19.98
CA ARG A 630 -8.70 -4.06 20.64
C ARG A 630 -7.61 -3.57 19.72
N PHE A 631 -7.00 -2.45 20.11
CA PHE A 631 -5.93 -1.80 19.38
C PHE A 631 -4.77 -1.50 20.32
N ARG A 632 -3.56 -1.85 19.92
CA ARG A 632 -2.37 -1.58 20.71
C ARG A 632 -1.87 -0.16 20.47
N ILE A 633 -1.53 0.51 21.56
CA ILE A 633 -0.94 1.84 21.55
C ILE A 633 0.51 1.74 22.02
N TYR A 634 1.38 2.46 21.34
CA TYR A 634 2.73 2.79 21.80
C TYR A 634 2.76 4.29 22.06
N ASP A 635 2.91 4.67 23.33
CA ASP A 635 3.01 6.05 23.79
C ASP A 635 4.49 6.31 24.12
N ILE A 636 5.17 7.00 23.21
CA ILE A 636 6.59 7.31 23.32
C ILE A 636 6.72 8.70 23.91
N SER A 637 7.43 8.82 25.03
CA SER A 637 7.67 10.08 25.73
C SER A 637 9.15 10.32 25.96
N ASP A 638 9.46 11.47 26.58
CA ASP A 638 10.83 11.86 26.93
C ASP A 638 11.75 11.86 25.71
N TYR A 639 11.26 12.36 24.57
CA TYR A 639 12.01 12.49 23.31
C TYR A 639 12.57 11.15 22.80
N GLY A 640 11.81 10.06 22.99
CA GLY A 640 12.18 8.73 22.51
C GLY A 640 12.75 7.80 23.59
N GLU A 641 13.03 8.29 24.79
CA GLU A 641 13.62 7.48 25.87
C GLU A 641 12.64 6.47 26.49
N THR A 642 11.38 6.89 26.66
CA THR A 642 10.37 6.06 27.31
C THR A 642 9.40 5.51 26.27
N ILE A 643 9.20 4.19 26.27
CA ILE A 643 8.20 3.51 25.45
C ILE A 643 7.21 2.84 26.38
N ARG A 644 5.98 3.34 26.42
CA ARG A 644 4.85 2.73 27.14
C ARG A 644 3.93 2.05 26.13
N THR A 645 3.34 0.93 26.50
CA THR A 645 2.28 0.27 25.70
C THR A 645 1.08 -0.08 26.55
N TYR A 646 -0.07 -0.10 25.91
CA TYR A 646 -1.34 -0.61 26.43
C TYR A 646 -2.23 -0.96 25.24
N LYS A 647 -3.40 -1.55 25.50
CA LYS A 647 -4.43 -1.77 24.48
C LYS A 647 -5.72 -1.08 24.89
N ARG A 648 -6.42 -0.48 23.93
CA ARG A 648 -7.80 0.01 24.11
C ARG A 648 -8.76 -0.98 23.48
N THR A 649 -9.76 -1.43 24.25
CA THR A 649 -10.80 -2.36 23.77
C THR A 649 -11.97 -1.63 23.11
N GLU A 650 -12.86 -2.38 22.47
CA GLU A 650 -14.13 -1.88 21.91
C GLU A 650 -15.10 -1.31 22.96
N HIS A 651 -14.84 -1.56 24.24
CA HIS A 651 -15.58 -1.03 25.39
C HIS A 651 -14.88 0.14 26.08
N ASP A 652 -13.83 0.70 25.46
CA ASP A 652 -13.00 1.80 25.96
C ASP A 652 -12.13 1.47 27.19
N ASP A 653 -12.02 0.19 27.57
CA ASP A 653 -11.13 -0.24 28.64
C ASP A 653 -9.67 -0.17 28.19
N ILE A 654 -8.79 0.26 29.11
CA ILE A 654 -7.34 0.18 28.95
C ILE A 654 -6.85 -1.08 29.65
N VAL A 655 -6.17 -1.95 28.90
CA VAL A 655 -5.62 -3.21 29.42
C VAL A 655 -4.12 -3.33 29.15
N ASP A 656 -3.44 -4.08 30.00
CA ASP A 656 -2.01 -4.43 29.87
C ASP A 656 -1.07 -3.22 29.73
N ASP A 657 -1.33 -2.19 30.54
CA ASP A 657 -0.52 -0.98 30.61
C ASP A 657 0.84 -1.24 31.26
N MET A 658 1.93 -0.98 30.52
CA MET A 658 3.30 -1.22 30.96
C MET A 658 4.32 -0.32 30.26
N ILE A 659 5.45 -0.10 30.93
CA ILE A 659 6.62 0.60 30.36
C ILE A 659 7.61 -0.46 29.85
N LEU A 660 7.87 -0.45 28.55
CA LEU A 660 8.75 -1.41 27.86
C LEU A 660 10.22 -0.97 27.90
N ALA A 661 10.46 0.34 27.78
CA ALA A 661 11.79 0.95 27.80
C ALA A 661 11.71 2.32 28.49
N GLY A 662 12.83 2.76 29.08
CA GLY A 662 12.94 4.04 29.77
C GLY A 662 12.86 3.93 31.30
N ARG A 663 12.58 5.06 31.95
CA ARG A 663 12.50 5.12 33.42
C ARG A 663 11.31 4.28 33.90
N ALA A 664 11.54 3.44 34.91
CA ALA A 664 10.57 2.47 35.45
C ALA A 664 10.23 1.26 34.55
N ALA A 665 10.91 1.09 33.42
CA ALA A 665 10.91 -0.19 32.70
C ALA A 665 11.60 -1.29 33.53
N PRO A 666 11.30 -2.59 33.29
CA PRO A 666 12.05 -3.68 33.89
C PRO A 666 13.56 -3.57 33.58
N PRO A 667 14.45 -3.98 34.51
CA PRO A 667 15.89 -3.84 34.33
C PRO A 667 16.40 -4.41 33.01
N PRO A 668 17.48 -3.85 32.42
CA PRO A 668 18.08 -4.36 31.20
C PRO A 668 18.39 -5.87 31.30
N TYR A 669 18.29 -6.56 30.17
CA TYR A 669 18.70 -7.95 30.11
C TYR A 669 20.23 -8.04 30.22
N GLU A 670 20.73 -8.59 31.32
CA GLU A 670 22.17 -8.74 31.56
C GLU A 670 22.74 -10.07 31.04
N GLY A 671 21.93 -10.92 30.42
CA GLY A 671 22.36 -12.25 29.99
C GLY A 671 22.71 -13.13 31.17
N THR A 672 21.71 -13.66 31.87
CA THR A 672 22.00 -14.61 32.96
C THR A 672 22.60 -15.91 32.41
N ALA A 673 23.67 -16.31 33.09
CA ALA A 673 24.57 -17.46 32.97
C ALA A 673 23.98 -18.79 32.47
#